data_AF-A0A2V7Y1K9-F1
#
_entry.id   AF-A0A2V7Y1K9-F1
#
_cell.length_a   1.000
_cell.length_b   1.000
_cell.length_c   1.000
_cell.angle_alpha   90.00
_cell.angle_beta   90.00
_cell.angle_gamma   90.00
#
_symmetry.space_group_name_H-M   'P 1'
#
loop_
_entity.id
_entity.type
_entity.pdbx_description
1 polymer ?
#
loop_
_entity_poly.entity_id
_entity_poly.type
_entity_poly.pdbx_seq_one_letter_code
_entity_poly.pdbx_strand_id
1 'polypeptide(L)'
;MHLGIDDFQYSDLYDFSRLTELATAFDRFVGENDAVLFGRFDSYRGAVRSGIGHGGLTEPEESELLISVARHLGAFLAQLFRTDPTPLKARTQRDSVVARFKKEFVSKRVAKVAPHPVPLPAGGERVISILSGGMDHDHEYAFAVAATRLLDLEREYPRGAKEISPNPQTRAAVAQLREALGQRREKIDSPEALLREAAAIHAIVDVLIEWTAARWESGAFDGWPSFRLPKPVVYDRLVPPEPHYRRRDGFKLTDNRKTPREITDQAHYCIFCHERKKDSCSRGFQEKEDKYKVNPLGIPLEGCPLDERIGEMNFLRADGDSIAGLAIVMIDNPMCPGTGHRICNDCMKSCIFQKQDPVDIPQIETGVLTDVLFLPWGFEIYSLLTRWNPLNVRRPIALPYNGKNVLVVGLGPAGYTLVHYLANEGFGVVAIDGLKIEPIEEKWLHEPIRDARVLWDELDERILAGFGGVSEYGITVRWDKNFLKVIRIALERKQNIRVYGGVRFGGTLTIEDAFDELGFDHIAIAAGAGTPTIVRMKNNLIRGIRKASDFLMALQLTGAFKKASMANLQVRLPAIVIGGGLTAIDTATELFAYYPVQVEKILERYESMSGDFGEDSVRAAYDREEQQILDEFLEHGRAIRAERERAAAAGEKPDFIPLVRGWGGVSIAYRKSMLDSPAYRLNHEEVIKSLEEGIFYAENLSPVEALADDFGHVRALLFEKQIVEDGRWKDSG
;
A
#
# COMPACT_ATOMS: atom_id res chain seq x y z
N MET A 1 17.46 27.85 5.54
CA MET A 1 17.33 27.03 6.78
C MET A 1 18.69 26.47 7.13
N HIS A 2 19.19 26.69 8.35
CA HIS A 2 20.42 26.03 8.84
C HIS A 2 20.11 24.58 9.22
N LEU A 3 21.02 23.67 8.89
CA LEU A 3 20.90 22.27 9.23
C LEU A 3 21.50 21.99 10.61
N GLY A 4 21.31 20.78 11.14
CA GLY A 4 21.79 20.36 12.47
C GLY A 4 23.24 19.89 12.52
N ILE A 5 23.99 20.10 11.44
CA ILE A 5 25.45 19.90 11.40
C ILE A 5 26.10 21.23 11.01
N ASP A 6 27.29 21.49 11.56
CA ASP A 6 27.99 22.77 11.40
C ASP A 6 28.30 23.07 9.93
N ASP A 7 28.24 24.36 9.58
CA ASP A 7 28.52 24.90 8.25
C ASP A 7 27.62 24.44 7.09
N PHE A 8 26.51 23.72 7.34
CA PHE A 8 25.55 23.32 6.30
C PHE A 8 24.24 24.13 6.31
N GLN A 9 23.82 24.56 5.13
CA GLN A 9 22.51 25.15 4.86
C GLN A 9 21.69 24.26 3.92
N TYR A 10 20.36 24.43 3.93
CA TYR A 10 19.45 23.64 3.08
C TYR A 10 19.78 23.69 1.59
N SER A 11 20.20 24.86 1.07
CA SER A 11 20.62 25.01 -0.33
C SER A 11 21.81 24.11 -0.71
N ASP A 12 22.69 23.84 0.24
CA ASP A 12 23.89 23.01 0.03
C ASP A 12 23.51 21.56 -0.33
N LEU A 13 22.32 21.12 0.07
CA LEU A 13 21.82 19.78 -0.25
C LEU A 13 21.54 19.61 -1.76
N TYR A 14 21.56 20.68 -2.55
CA TYR A 14 21.38 20.64 -4.01
C TYR A 14 22.67 20.93 -4.78
N ASP A 15 23.79 21.17 -4.08
CA ASP A 15 25.11 21.39 -4.67
C ASP A 15 25.94 20.10 -4.64
N PHE A 16 26.44 19.69 -5.81
CA PHE A 16 27.18 18.42 -5.96
C PHE A 16 28.48 18.36 -5.14
N SER A 17 29.19 19.48 -5.00
CA SER A 17 30.42 19.54 -4.19
C SER A 17 30.10 19.39 -2.71
N ARG A 18 29.03 20.05 -2.27
CA ARG A 18 28.56 20.00 -0.88
C ARG A 18 27.97 18.65 -0.50
N LEU A 19 27.38 17.90 -1.44
CA LEU A 19 26.98 16.50 -1.19
C LEU A 19 28.18 15.58 -0.92
N THR A 20 29.34 15.87 -1.51
CA THR A 20 30.59 15.12 -1.25
C THR A 20 31.12 15.42 0.16
N GLU A 21 31.06 16.69 0.56
CA GLU A 21 31.38 17.10 1.93
C GLU A 21 30.41 16.50 2.95
N LEU A 22 29.12 16.39 2.61
CA LEU A 22 28.11 15.73 3.44
C LEU A 22 28.42 14.24 3.63
N ALA A 23 28.87 13.55 2.58
CA ALA A 23 29.32 12.16 2.69
C ALA A 23 30.54 12.02 3.62
N THR A 24 31.48 12.98 3.57
CA THR A 24 32.63 13.02 4.48
C THR A 24 32.19 13.27 5.94
N ALA A 25 31.20 14.14 6.14
CA ALA A 25 30.62 14.40 7.45
C ALA A 25 29.92 13.16 8.02
N PHE A 26 29.20 12.40 7.19
CA PHE A 26 28.60 11.13 7.57
C PHE A 26 29.66 10.08 7.94
N ASP A 27 30.72 9.93 7.13
CA ASP A 27 31.81 9.00 7.42
C ASP A 27 32.48 9.31 8.77
N ARG A 28 32.72 10.59 9.06
CA ARG A 28 33.20 11.04 10.37
C ARG A 28 32.22 10.69 11.48
N PHE A 29 30.93 10.95 11.29
CA PHE A 29 29.89 10.63 12.25
C PHE A 29 29.86 9.13 12.60
N VAL A 30 29.94 8.25 11.60
CA VAL A 30 30.02 6.80 11.85
C VAL A 30 31.31 6.46 12.59
N GLY A 31 32.47 6.98 12.14
CA GLY A 31 33.76 6.71 12.77
C GLY A 31 33.87 7.16 14.23
N GLU A 32 33.23 8.28 14.59
CA GLU A 32 33.20 8.79 15.98
C GLU A 32 32.29 7.96 16.89
N ASN A 33 31.19 7.42 16.35
CA ASN A 33 30.23 6.61 17.13
C ASN A 33 30.60 5.12 17.15
N ASP A 34 31.16 4.58 16.07
CA ASP A 34 31.61 3.20 15.93
C ASP A 34 32.72 3.07 14.86
N ALA A 35 33.97 3.25 15.29
CA ALA A 35 35.14 3.15 14.44
C ALA A 35 35.33 1.77 13.79
N VAL A 36 34.89 0.70 14.46
CA VAL A 36 35.01 -0.68 13.94
C VAL A 36 34.02 -0.89 12.80
N LEU A 37 32.77 -0.46 12.99
CA LEU A 37 31.75 -0.50 11.94
C LEU A 37 32.15 0.34 10.73
N PHE A 38 32.67 1.56 10.95
CA PHE A 38 33.17 2.40 9.86
C PHE A 38 34.27 1.70 9.06
N GLY A 39 35.27 1.11 9.72
CA GLY A 39 36.34 0.37 9.03
C GLY A 39 35.84 -0.82 8.19
N ARG A 40 34.85 -1.56 8.71
CA ARG A 40 34.17 -2.63 7.96
C ARG A 40 33.43 -2.07 6.73
N PHE A 41 32.67 -0.99 6.92
CA PHE A 41 31.90 -0.38 5.84
C PHE A 41 32.78 0.23 4.76
N ASP A 42 33.87 0.91 5.13
CA ASP A 42 34.80 1.49 4.17
C ASP A 42 35.51 0.43 3.33
N SER A 43 35.93 -0.66 3.98
CA SER A 43 36.50 -1.83 3.29
C SER A 43 35.51 -2.45 2.29
N TYR A 44 34.26 -2.64 2.73
CA TYR A 44 33.17 -3.12 1.87
C TYR A 44 32.93 -2.19 0.68
N ARG A 45 32.84 -0.88 0.89
CA ARG A 45 32.67 0.11 -0.18
C ARG A 45 33.82 0.07 -1.19
N GLY A 46 35.05 0.01 -0.70
CA GLY A 46 36.25 -0.11 -1.53
C GLY A 46 36.20 -1.35 -2.42
N ALA A 47 35.91 -2.51 -1.83
CA ALA A 47 35.81 -3.78 -2.54
C ALA A 47 34.72 -3.78 -3.63
N VAL A 48 33.51 -3.29 -3.31
CA VAL A 48 32.41 -3.18 -4.29
C VAL A 48 32.78 -2.25 -5.45
N ARG A 49 33.40 -1.10 -5.17
CA ARG A 49 33.85 -0.15 -6.21
C ARG A 49 34.96 -0.72 -7.09
N SER A 50 35.76 -1.65 -6.56
CA SER A 50 36.74 -2.41 -7.34
C SER A 50 36.14 -3.59 -8.12
N GLY A 51 34.82 -3.75 -8.12
CA GLY A 51 34.11 -4.80 -8.87
C GLY A 51 33.97 -6.13 -8.13
N ILE A 52 34.31 -6.20 -6.84
CA ILE A 52 34.12 -7.41 -6.04
C ILE A 52 32.63 -7.49 -5.65
N GLY A 53 31.93 -8.52 -6.15
CA GLY A 53 30.52 -8.78 -5.80
C GLY A 53 30.32 -8.89 -4.28
N HIS A 54 29.30 -8.21 -3.76
CA HIS A 54 29.00 -8.11 -2.32
C HIS A 54 30.20 -7.67 -1.46
N GLY A 55 31.21 -7.02 -2.06
CA GLY A 55 32.44 -6.62 -1.37
C GLY A 55 33.24 -7.78 -0.77
N GLY A 56 33.04 -9.01 -1.25
CA GLY A 56 33.65 -10.23 -0.70
C GLY A 56 32.94 -10.79 0.54
N LEU A 57 31.83 -10.16 0.96
CA LEU A 57 30.98 -10.65 2.05
C LEU A 57 29.99 -11.69 1.53
N THR A 58 29.51 -12.56 2.41
CA THR A 58 28.30 -13.32 2.15
C THR A 58 27.07 -12.42 2.27
N GLU A 59 25.95 -12.78 1.63
CA GLU A 59 24.72 -11.96 1.69
C GLU A 59 24.27 -11.62 3.13
N PRO A 60 24.24 -12.56 4.10
CA PRO A 60 23.88 -12.22 5.49
C PRO A 60 24.87 -11.25 6.15
N GLU A 61 26.16 -11.32 5.83
CA GLU A 61 27.17 -10.40 6.34
C GLU A 61 27.02 -9.00 5.72
N GLU A 62 26.67 -8.91 4.44
CA GLU A 62 26.31 -7.64 3.80
C GLU A 62 25.04 -7.06 4.44
N SER A 63 23.98 -7.87 4.59
CA SER A 63 22.74 -7.42 5.23
C SER A 63 22.98 -6.90 6.65
N GLU A 64 23.74 -7.63 7.47
CA GLU A 64 24.12 -7.21 8.83
C GLU A 64 24.87 -5.87 8.82
N LEU A 65 25.86 -5.73 7.92
CA LEU A 65 26.64 -4.51 7.77
C LEU A 65 25.76 -3.33 7.36
N LEU A 66 24.91 -3.51 6.34
CA LEU A 66 24.02 -2.45 5.85
C LEU A 66 22.98 -2.05 6.89
N ILE A 67 22.37 -3.00 7.60
CA ILE A 67 21.44 -2.71 8.72
C ILE A 67 22.16 -1.87 9.78
N SER A 68 23.39 -2.25 10.14
CA SER A 68 24.15 -1.55 11.17
C SER A 68 24.47 -0.11 10.75
N VAL A 69 24.97 0.10 9.53
CA VAL A 69 25.26 1.43 9.00
C VAL A 69 23.98 2.25 8.79
N ALA A 70 22.87 1.62 8.39
CA ALA A 70 21.59 2.29 8.20
C ALA A 70 21.05 2.92 9.49
N ARG A 71 21.27 2.29 10.66
CA ARG A 71 20.93 2.90 11.97
C ARG A 71 21.69 4.20 12.21
N HIS A 72 22.98 4.22 11.90
CA HIS A 72 23.78 5.45 11.99
C HIS A 72 23.33 6.49 10.97
N LEU A 73 22.97 6.08 9.75
CA LEU A 73 22.41 6.99 8.74
C LEU A 73 21.08 7.58 9.21
N GLY A 74 20.20 6.79 9.81
CA GLY A 74 18.94 7.26 10.40
C GLY A 74 19.16 8.31 11.48
N ALA A 75 20.09 8.05 12.41
CA ALA A 75 20.48 9.00 13.45
C ALA A 75 21.10 10.28 12.87
N PHE A 76 21.98 10.15 11.88
CA PHE A 76 22.61 11.28 11.20
C PHE A 76 21.57 12.15 10.47
N LEU A 77 20.62 11.55 9.75
CA LEU A 77 19.53 12.28 9.08
C LEU A 77 18.61 12.98 10.09
N ALA A 78 18.32 12.33 11.22
CA ALA A 78 17.56 12.93 12.31
C ALA A 78 18.27 14.18 12.87
N GLN A 79 19.58 14.09 13.09
CA GLN A 79 20.41 15.23 13.49
C GLN A 79 20.44 16.32 12.40
N LEU A 80 20.71 15.95 11.14
CA LEU A 80 20.84 16.86 10.01
C LEU A 80 19.61 17.75 9.85
N PHE A 81 18.42 17.18 9.92
CA PHE A 81 17.16 17.92 9.78
C PHE A 81 16.58 18.40 11.10
N ARG A 82 17.23 18.10 12.24
CA ARG A 82 16.73 18.40 13.59
C ARG A 82 15.31 17.85 13.80
N THR A 83 15.09 16.61 13.36
CA THR A 83 13.81 15.89 13.52
C THR A 83 13.91 14.86 14.64
N ASP A 84 12.80 14.63 15.34
CA ASP A 84 12.74 13.71 16.48
C ASP A 84 11.92 12.45 16.12
N PRO A 85 12.56 11.31 15.84
CA PRO A 85 11.87 10.05 15.61
C PRO A 85 11.47 9.33 16.91
N THR A 86 11.74 9.88 18.09
CA THR A 86 11.46 9.23 19.39
C THR A 86 10.00 8.84 19.57
N PRO A 87 8.99 9.68 19.22
CA PRO A 87 7.58 9.30 19.35
C PRO A 87 7.20 8.11 18.45
N LEU A 88 7.76 8.05 17.25
CA LEU A 88 7.57 6.94 16.30
C LEU A 88 8.18 5.65 16.86
N LYS A 89 9.40 5.73 17.39
CA LYS A 89 10.09 4.59 18.00
C LYS A 89 9.37 4.09 19.24
N ALA A 90 8.94 4.99 20.12
CA ALA A 90 8.20 4.65 21.34
C ALA A 90 6.86 3.98 21.02
N ARG A 91 6.12 4.47 20.02
CA ARG A 91 4.88 3.83 19.55
C ARG A 91 5.14 2.42 19.03
N THR A 92 6.17 2.24 18.20
CA THR A 92 6.52 0.91 17.64
C THR A 92 6.96 -0.05 18.74
N GLN A 93 7.75 0.41 19.73
CA GLN A 93 8.12 -0.39 20.89
C GLN A 93 6.93 -0.79 21.75
N ARG A 94 5.92 0.08 21.88
CA ARG A 94 4.66 -0.24 22.54
C ARG A 94 3.91 -1.34 21.78
N ASP A 95 3.76 -1.19 20.48
CA ASP A 95 3.06 -2.16 19.62
C ASP A 95 3.82 -3.49 19.47
N SER A 96 5.15 -3.51 19.63
CA SER A 96 5.93 -4.77 19.62
C SER A 96 5.60 -5.68 20.80
N VAL A 97 5.19 -5.12 21.94
CA VAL A 97 4.66 -5.90 23.08
C VAL A 97 3.37 -6.61 22.69
N VAL A 98 2.49 -5.93 21.93
CA VAL A 98 1.25 -6.52 21.40
C VAL A 98 1.55 -7.62 20.40
N ALA A 99 2.51 -7.41 19.50
CA ALA A 99 2.95 -8.44 18.56
C ALA A 99 3.56 -9.66 19.28
N ARG A 100 4.35 -9.44 20.33
CA ARG A 100 4.87 -10.51 21.20
C ARG A 100 3.74 -11.27 21.90
N PHE A 101 2.76 -10.55 22.45
CA PHE A 101 1.56 -11.13 23.06
C PHE A 101 0.82 -12.04 22.07
N LYS A 102 0.55 -11.56 20.85
CA LYS A 102 -0.03 -12.37 19.77
C LYS A 102 0.77 -13.66 19.55
N LYS A 103 2.08 -13.53 19.34
CA LYS A 103 2.95 -14.66 18.98
C LYS A 103 3.11 -15.69 20.10
N GLU A 104 3.31 -15.25 21.34
CA GLU A 104 3.67 -16.13 22.46
C GLU A 104 2.45 -16.60 23.26
N PHE A 105 1.43 -15.78 23.38
CA PHE A 105 0.24 -16.07 24.17
C PHE A 105 -0.92 -16.52 23.28
N VAL A 106 -1.38 -15.66 22.37
CA VAL A 106 -2.58 -15.93 21.56
C VAL A 106 -2.38 -17.13 20.63
N SER A 107 -1.43 -17.04 19.70
CA SER A 107 -1.21 -18.07 18.67
C SER A 107 -0.72 -19.41 19.25
N LYS A 108 0.16 -19.37 20.27
CA LYS A 108 0.80 -20.59 20.79
C LYS A 108 0.01 -21.28 21.89
N ARG A 109 -0.89 -20.58 22.58
CA ARG A 109 -1.61 -21.09 23.75
C ARG A 109 -3.12 -20.95 23.60
N VAL A 110 -3.64 -19.72 23.49
CA VAL A 110 -5.09 -19.46 23.42
C VAL A 110 -5.73 -20.16 22.22
N ALA A 111 -5.13 -20.07 21.04
CA ALA A 111 -5.65 -20.69 19.81
C ALA A 111 -5.65 -22.23 19.83
N LYS A 112 -5.04 -22.86 20.84
CA LYS A 112 -5.01 -24.32 21.02
C LYS A 112 -6.02 -24.81 22.06
N VAL A 113 -6.71 -23.91 22.75
CA VAL A 113 -7.77 -24.25 23.70
C VAL A 113 -8.96 -24.79 22.91
N ALA A 114 -9.47 -25.94 23.33
CA ALA A 114 -10.67 -26.50 22.71
C ALA A 114 -11.91 -25.67 23.11
N PRO A 115 -12.88 -25.45 22.20
CA PRO A 115 -14.11 -24.75 22.53
C PRO A 115 -14.87 -25.54 23.59
N HIS A 116 -15.00 -25.01 24.80
CA HIS A 116 -15.72 -25.65 25.88
C HIS A 116 -16.73 -24.68 26.49
N PRO A 117 -17.99 -25.11 26.72
CA PRO A 117 -18.99 -24.32 27.42
C PRO A 117 -18.72 -24.36 28.94
N VAL A 118 -17.58 -23.81 29.36
CA VAL A 118 -17.28 -23.59 30.78
C VAL A 118 -17.75 -22.16 31.12
N PRO A 119 -18.43 -21.94 32.27
CA PRO A 119 -18.69 -20.58 32.72
C PRO A 119 -17.38 -19.80 32.81
N LEU A 120 -17.41 -18.55 32.32
CA LEU A 120 -16.25 -17.66 32.25
C LEU A 120 -15.49 -17.66 33.60
N PRO A 121 -14.21 -18.08 33.65
CA PRO A 121 -13.46 -18.08 34.91
C PRO A 121 -13.46 -16.68 35.51
N ALA A 122 -13.89 -16.54 36.77
CA ALA A 122 -13.91 -15.26 37.44
C ALA A 122 -12.46 -14.76 37.67
N GLY A 123 -12.20 -13.48 37.37
CA GLY A 123 -10.95 -12.81 37.78
C GLY A 123 -9.95 -12.45 36.68
N GLY A 124 -10.17 -12.82 35.41
CA GLY A 124 -9.27 -12.44 34.30
C GLY A 124 -9.04 -10.93 34.18
N GLU A 125 -10.11 -10.12 34.24
CA GLU A 125 -10.02 -8.66 34.22
C GLU A 125 -9.23 -8.09 35.41
N ARG A 126 -9.39 -8.69 36.60
CA ARG A 126 -8.68 -8.28 37.81
C ARG A 126 -7.19 -8.56 37.71
N VAL A 127 -6.81 -9.72 37.15
CA VAL A 127 -5.41 -10.08 36.88
C VAL A 127 -4.79 -9.11 35.88
N ILE A 128 -5.50 -8.80 34.79
CA ILE A 128 -5.05 -7.83 33.78
C ILE A 128 -4.83 -6.45 34.41
N SER A 129 -5.82 -5.93 35.16
CA SER A 129 -5.73 -4.62 35.80
C SER A 129 -4.56 -4.50 36.79
N ILE A 130 -4.29 -5.55 37.58
CA ILE A 130 -3.18 -5.56 38.53
C ILE A 130 -1.83 -5.53 37.80
N LEU A 131 -1.67 -6.36 36.77
CA LEU A 131 -0.39 -6.56 36.11
C LEU A 131 -0.02 -5.45 35.12
N SER A 132 -1.03 -4.82 34.52
CA SER A 132 -0.86 -3.68 33.62
C SER A 132 -0.68 -2.34 34.36
N GLY A 133 -0.95 -2.30 35.67
CA GLY A 133 -0.88 -1.07 36.47
C GLY A 133 -2.11 -0.16 36.36
N GLY A 134 -3.19 -0.60 35.71
CA GLY A 134 -4.53 -0.01 35.82
C GLY A 134 -4.74 1.39 35.21
N MET A 135 -3.82 1.91 34.39
CA MET A 135 -3.83 3.32 33.95
C MET A 135 -3.77 3.56 32.43
N ASP A 136 -3.92 2.53 31.59
CA ASP A 136 -3.83 2.70 30.13
C ASP A 136 -5.21 2.64 29.46
N HIS A 137 -5.52 3.63 28.61
CA HIS A 137 -6.76 3.69 27.83
C HIS A 137 -6.79 2.70 26.65
N ASP A 138 -5.64 2.11 26.31
CA ASP A 138 -5.49 1.08 25.29
C ASP A 138 -5.56 -0.31 25.91
N HIS A 139 -6.76 -0.87 25.92
CA HIS A 139 -7.04 -2.14 26.58
C HIS A 139 -6.26 -3.32 25.97
N GLU A 140 -5.99 -3.29 24.67
CA GLU A 140 -5.20 -4.33 24.00
C GLU A 140 -3.75 -4.30 24.47
N TYR A 141 -3.13 -3.11 24.51
CA TYR A 141 -1.77 -2.98 25.02
C TYR A 141 -1.66 -3.32 26.51
N ALA A 142 -2.60 -2.84 27.34
CA ALA A 142 -2.63 -3.15 28.76
C ALA A 142 -2.68 -4.66 29.01
N PHE A 143 -3.50 -5.38 28.24
CA PHE A 143 -3.58 -6.82 28.31
C PHE A 143 -2.28 -7.48 27.79
N ALA A 144 -1.74 -7.03 26.66
CA ALA A 144 -0.48 -7.55 26.14
C ALA A 144 0.67 -7.43 27.16
N VAL A 145 0.78 -6.30 27.87
CA VAL A 145 1.75 -6.11 28.97
C VAL A 145 1.51 -7.11 30.10
N ALA A 146 0.27 -7.26 30.57
CA ALA A 146 -0.06 -8.19 31.65
C ALA A 146 0.29 -9.64 31.30
N ALA A 147 -0.10 -10.08 30.10
CA ALA A 147 0.12 -11.43 29.63
C ALA A 147 1.61 -11.72 29.37
N THR A 148 2.34 -10.80 28.72
CA THR A 148 3.79 -10.98 28.48
C THR A 148 4.59 -10.98 29.78
N ARG A 149 4.23 -10.12 30.75
CA ARG A 149 4.82 -10.14 32.09
C ARG A 149 4.60 -11.48 32.79
N LEU A 150 3.39 -12.05 32.71
CA LEU A 150 3.12 -13.38 33.26
C LEU A 150 3.94 -14.48 32.58
N LEU A 151 4.10 -14.42 31.25
CA LEU A 151 4.94 -15.36 30.51
C LEU A 151 6.42 -15.25 30.92
N ASP A 152 6.92 -14.04 31.17
CA ASP A 152 8.29 -13.82 31.66
C ASP A 152 8.48 -14.37 33.07
N LEU A 153 7.49 -14.21 33.96
CA LEU A 153 7.50 -14.87 35.26
C LEU A 153 7.50 -16.39 35.10
N GLU A 154 6.60 -16.96 34.29
CA GLU A 154 6.49 -18.41 34.08
C GLU A 154 7.79 -19.04 33.56
N ARG A 155 8.58 -18.34 32.72
CA ARG A 155 9.86 -18.85 32.19
C ARG A 155 10.87 -19.20 33.29
N GLU A 156 10.85 -18.47 34.40
CA GLU A 156 11.72 -18.69 35.56
C GLU A 156 11.17 -19.79 36.50
N TYR A 157 9.93 -20.24 36.29
CA TYR A 157 9.31 -21.39 36.96
C TYR A 157 8.91 -22.47 35.94
N PRO A 158 9.87 -23.15 35.29
CA PRO A 158 9.56 -24.15 34.25
C PRO A 158 8.70 -25.30 34.80
N ARG A 159 7.66 -25.69 34.04
CA ARG A 159 6.79 -26.83 34.40
C ARG A 159 7.60 -28.12 34.52
N GLY A 160 7.43 -28.84 35.63
CA GLY A 160 8.07 -30.13 35.88
C GLY A 160 9.54 -30.06 36.31
N ALA A 161 10.09 -28.87 36.58
CA ALA A 161 11.43 -28.74 37.12
C ALA A 161 11.52 -29.24 38.58
N LYS A 162 12.57 -30.00 38.88
CA LYS A 162 12.84 -30.54 40.22
C LYS A 162 13.51 -29.51 41.14
N GLU A 163 14.27 -28.59 40.54
CA GLU A 163 14.91 -27.46 41.21
C GLU A 163 14.54 -26.19 40.47
N ILE A 164 14.22 -25.13 41.22
CA ILE A 164 13.82 -23.83 40.69
C ILE A 164 14.66 -22.78 41.39
N SER A 165 15.31 -21.91 40.62
CA SER A 165 16.14 -20.82 41.15
C SER A 165 15.84 -19.53 40.38
N PRO A 166 14.65 -18.93 40.61
CA PRO A 166 14.25 -17.72 39.91
C PRO A 166 15.09 -16.53 40.38
N ASN A 167 15.38 -15.59 39.50
CA ASN A 167 16.16 -14.42 39.88
C ASN A 167 15.44 -13.53 40.94
N PRO A 168 16.18 -12.70 41.71
CA PRO A 168 15.60 -11.87 42.78
C PRO A 168 14.50 -10.90 42.31
N GLN A 169 14.63 -10.36 41.09
CA GLN A 169 13.64 -9.45 40.50
C GLN A 169 12.31 -10.17 40.23
N THR A 170 12.37 -11.37 39.70
CA THR A 170 11.21 -12.26 39.50
C THR A 170 10.55 -12.59 40.83
N ARG A 171 11.32 -12.94 41.88
CA ARG A 171 10.78 -13.18 43.23
C ARG A 171 10.06 -11.95 43.78
N ALA A 172 10.61 -10.75 43.59
CA ALA A 172 9.98 -9.51 44.02
C ALA A 172 8.67 -9.23 43.25
N ALA A 173 8.65 -9.44 41.94
CA ALA A 173 7.46 -9.25 41.10
C ALA A 173 6.34 -10.24 41.45
N VAL A 174 6.67 -11.52 41.73
CA VAL A 174 5.69 -12.52 42.19
C VAL A 174 5.13 -12.16 43.57
N ALA A 175 5.96 -11.66 44.49
CA ALA A 175 5.51 -11.20 45.80
C ALA A 175 4.51 -10.03 45.69
N GLN A 176 4.78 -9.05 44.82
CA GLN A 176 3.86 -7.94 44.53
C GLN A 176 2.53 -8.44 43.94
N LEU A 177 2.58 -9.39 43.00
CA LEU A 177 1.38 -9.98 42.42
C LEU A 177 0.52 -10.69 43.47
N ARG A 178 1.14 -11.46 44.37
CA ARG A 178 0.45 -12.14 45.48
C ARG A 178 -0.21 -11.15 46.43
N GLU A 179 0.50 -10.09 46.79
CA GLU A 179 -0.02 -9.03 47.64
C GLU A 179 -1.25 -8.36 47.00
N ALA A 180 -1.17 -8.02 45.70
CA ALA A 180 -2.28 -7.43 44.95
C ALA A 180 -3.48 -8.37 44.80
N LEU A 181 -3.26 -9.69 44.78
CA LEU A 181 -4.31 -10.71 44.78
C LEU A 181 -4.85 -11.03 46.19
N GLY A 182 -4.33 -10.40 47.24
CA GLY A 182 -4.78 -10.58 48.63
C GLY A 182 -4.29 -11.88 49.29
N GLN A 183 -3.23 -12.50 48.75
CA GLN A 183 -2.63 -13.71 49.33
C GLN A 183 -1.57 -13.37 50.39
N ARG A 184 -1.59 -14.04 51.53
CA ARG A 184 -0.62 -13.82 52.63
C ARG A 184 0.79 -14.30 52.23
N ARG A 185 1.80 -13.54 52.65
CA ARG A 185 3.22 -13.84 52.46
C ARG A 185 3.64 -15.08 53.28
N GLU A 186 3.90 -16.22 52.61
CA GLU A 186 4.66 -17.31 53.23
C GLU A 186 6.13 -16.88 53.33
N LYS A 187 6.73 -17.04 54.51
CA LYS A 187 8.05 -16.49 54.86
C LYS A 187 9.19 -17.50 54.72
N ILE A 188 9.07 -18.49 53.85
CA ILE A 188 9.98 -19.64 53.82
C ILE A 188 10.49 -19.85 52.39
N ASP A 189 11.79 -19.61 52.17
CA ASP A 189 12.54 -19.97 50.94
C ASP A 189 12.87 -21.47 50.94
N SER A 190 11.89 -22.34 51.16
CA SER A 190 12.10 -23.79 51.03
C SER A 190 11.87 -24.23 49.59
N PRO A 191 12.52 -25.33 49.13
CA PRO A 191 12.23 -25.93 47.84
C PRO A 191 10.73 -26.19 47.61
N GLU A 192 9.99 -26.59 48.65
CA GLU A 192 8.55 -26.83 48.58
C GLU A 192 7.74 -25.54 48.40
N ALA A 193 8.18 -24.44 49.00
CA ALA A 193 7.53 -23.13 48.83
C ALA A 193 7.70 -22.60 47.40
N LEU A 194 8.87 -22.79 46.80
CA LEU A 194 9.14 -22.46 45.39
C LEU A 194 8.31 -23.32 44.43
N LEU A 195 8.12 -24.61 44.73
CA LEU A 195 7.23 -25.47 43.95
C LEU A 195 5.75 -25.05 44.06
N ARG A 196 5.28 -24.62 45.25
CA ARG A 196 3.93 -24.04 45.41
C ARG A 196 3.78 -22.72 44.66
N GLU A 197 4.83 -21.89 44.65
CA GLU A 197 4.89 -20.65 43.87
C GLU A 197 4.79 -20.89 42.37
N ALA A 198 5.57 -21.85 41.85
CA ALA A 198 5.49 -22.30 40.47
C ALA A 198 4.07 -22.74 40.10
N ALA A 199 3.46 -23.62 40.90
CA ALA A 199 2.11 -24.10 40.68
C ALA A 199 1.06 -22.97 40.65
N ALA A 200 1.20 -21.97 41.52
CA ALA A 200 0.32 -20.81 41.54
C ALA A 200 0.47 -19.94 40.26
N ILE A 201 1.70 -19.71 39.80
CA ILE A 201 1.96 -18.97 38.56
C ILE A 201 1.37 -19.72 37.37
N HIS A 202 1.57 -21.04 37.28
CA HIS A 202 0.98 -21.87 36.24
C HIS A 202 -0.54 -21.81 36.24
N ALA A 203 -1.17 -21.91 37.42
CA ALA A 203 -2.61 -21.80 37.55
C ALA A 203 -3.14 -20.42 37.08
N ILE A 204 -2.45 -19.33 37.40
CA ILE A 204 -2.83 -17.98 36.92
C ILE A 204 -2.73 -17.90 35.39
N VAL A 205 -1.66 -18.43 34.82
CA VAL A 205 -1.47 -18.46 33.36
C VAL A 205 -2.55 -19.30 32.68
N ASP A 206 -2.87 -20.47 33.22
CA ASP A 206 -3.89 -21.38 32.67
C ASP A 206 -5.29 -20.74 32.73
N VAL A 207 -5.67 -20.14 33.86
CA VAL A 207 -6.93 -19.39 34.00
C VAL A 207 -7.00 -18.23 33.01
N LEU A 208 -5.91 -17.49 32.82
CA LEU A 208 -5.88 -16.39 31.85
C LEU A 208 -6.05 -16.91 30.42
N ILE A 209 -5.40 -18.02 30.05
CA ILE A 209 -5.52 -18.64 28.73
C ILE A 209 -6.97 -19.05 28.45
N GLU A 210 -7.60 -19.77 29.39
CA GLU A 210 -8.99 -20.22 29.26
C GLU A 210 -9.98 -19.05 29.20
N TRP A 211 -9.80 -18.05 30.07
CA TRP A 211 -10.62 -16.83 30.07
C TRP A 211 -10.50 -16.08 28.73
N THR A 212 -9.29 -15.99 28.19
CA THR A 212 -9.04 -15.31 26.91
C THR A 212 -9.69 -16.05 25.75
N ALA A 213 -9.59 -17.38 25.74
CA ALA A 213 -10.21 -18.21 24.69
C ALA A 213 -11.74 -18.01 24.67
N ALA A 214 -12.39 -18.08 25.84
CA ALA A 214 -13.83 -17.87 25.96
C ALA A 214 -14.27 -16.46 25.51
N ARG A 215 -13.48 -15.42 25.84
CA ARG A 215 -13.76 -14.04 25.42
C ARG A 215 -13.54 -13.84 23.92
N TRP A 216 -12.53 -14.50 23.35
CA TRP A 216 -12.28 -14.43 21.92
C TRP A 216 -13.40 -15.10 21.12
N GLU A 217 -13.87 -16.28 21.56
CA GLU A 217 -15.02 -16.97 20.94
C GLU A 217 -16.30 -16.13 20.99
N SER A 218 -16.47 -15.29 22.01
CA SER A 218 -17.62 -14.37 22.11
C SER A 218 -17.51 -13.12 21.22
N GLY A 219 -16.48 -13.00 20.38
CA GLY A 219 -16.22 -11.82 19.54
C GLY A 219 -15.68 -10.59 20.30
N ALA A 220 -15.28 -10.74 21.57
CA ALA A 220 -14.88 -9.58 22.38
C ALA A 220 -13.61 -8.87 21.88
N PHE A 221 -12.84 -9.52 21.02
CA PHE A 221 -11.55 -9.05 20.53
C PHE A 221 -11.48 -8.89 19.00
N ASP A 222 -12.61 -8.86 18.28
CA ASP A 222 -12.63 -8.76 16.80
C ASP A 222 -11.92 -7.51 16.26
N GLY A 223 -11.93 -6.43 17.06
CA GLY A 223 -11.23 -5.18 16.77
C GLY A 223 -9.71 -5.22 16.96
N TRP A 224 -9.16 -6.26 17.60
CA TRP A 224 -7.76 -6.29 18.05
C TRP A 224 -6.85 -7.04 17.06
N PRO A 225 -5.81 -6.39 16.50
CA PRO A 225 -4.84 -7.04 15.62
C PRO A 225 -4.16 -8.27 16.23
N SER A 226 -4.01 -8.31 17.57
CA SER A 226 -3.44 -9.47 18.28
C SER A 226 -4.26 -10.76 18.18
N PHE A 227 -5.54 -10.68 17.81
CA PHE A 227 -6.44 -11.82 17.65
C PHE A 227 -6.75 -12.15 16.18
N ARG A 228 -6.15 -11.43 15.23
CA ARG A 228 -6.26 -11.72 13.80
C ARG A 228 -5.10 -12.62 13.36
N LEU A 229 -5.29 -13.93 13.49
CA LEU A 229 -4.27 -14.90 13.12
C LEU A 229 -4.23 -15.15 11.59
N PRO A 230 -3.05 -15.45 11.02
CA PRO A 230 -2.94 -15.86 9.62
C PRO A 230 -3.84 -17.06 9.32
N LYS A 231 -4.63 -16.97 8.26
CA LYS A 231 -5.55 -18.02 7.83
C LYS A 231 -4.87 -18.96 6.83
N PRO A 232 -5.27 -20.24 6.76
CA PRO A 232 -4.84 -21.13 5.68
C PRO A 232 -5.26 -20.58 4.31
N VAL A 233 -4.35 -20.63 3.33
CA VAL A 233 -4.64 -20.20 1.96
C VAL A 233 -5.18 -21.39 1.17
N VAL A 234 -6.33 -21.17 0.54
CA VAL A 234 -7.03 -22.16 -0.29
C VAL A 234 -7.23 -21.54 -1.67
N TYR A 235 -6.36 -21.87 -2.62
CA TYR A 235 -6.22 -21.18 -3.90
C TYR A 235 -7.46 -21.22 -4.80
N ASP A 236 -8.31 -22.23 -4.67
CA ASP A 236 -9.60 -22.37 -5.36
C ASP A 236 -10.74 -21.60 -4.67
N ARG A 237 -10.50 -21.00 -3.48
CA ARG A 237 -11.48 -20.26 -2.68
C ARG A 237 -10.90 -18.97 -2.08
N LEU A 238 -10.17 -18.21 -2.89
CA LEU A 238 -9.58 -16.93 -2.49
C LEU A 238 -10.63 -15.81 -2.40
N VAL A 239 -11.71 -15.92 -3.17
CA VAL A 239 -12.85 -15.00 -3.13
C VAL A 239 -13.98 -15.66 -2.35
N PRO A 240 -14.53 -15.01 -1.31
CA PRO A 240 -15.63 -15.59 -0.53
C PRO A 240 -16.91 -15.68 -1.38
N PRO A 241 -17.75 -16.71 -1.16
CA PRO A 241 -18.95 -16.94 -1.97
C PRO A 241 -20.02 -15.86 -1.78
N GLU A 242 -20.13 -15.30 -0.56
CA GLU A 242 -21.04 -14.21 -0.25
C GLU A 242 -20.24 -12.98 0.18
N PRO A 243 -20.34 -11.85 -0.55
CA PRO A 243 -19.67 -10.63 -0.15
C PRO A 243 -20.45 -9.93 0.97
N HIS A 244 -19.73 -9.38 1.93
CA HIS A 244 -20.24 -8.31 2.76
C HIS A 244 -20.27 -7.01 1.93
N TYR A 245 -21.41 -6.31 1.89
CA TYR A 245 -21.51 -5.10 1.06
C TYR A 245 -20.80 -3.88 1.67
N ARG A 246 -19.98 -3.23 0.87
CA ARG A 246 -19.28 -1.97 1.17
C ARG A 246 -20.03 -0.82 0.50
N ARG A 247 -20.49 0.13 1.32
CA ARG A 247 -21.14 1.38 0.88
C ARG A 247 -20.11 2.41 0.40
N ARG A 248 -19.60 2.23 -0.83
CA ARG A 248 -18.76 3.22 -1.50
C ARG A 248 -19.62 4.41 -1.96
N ASP A 249 -19.13 5.61 -1.71
CA ASP A 249 -19.72 6.86 -2.16
C ASP A 249 -18.65 7.71 -2.85
N GLY A 250 -18.81 7.92 -4.16
CA GLY A 250 -17.91 8.74 -4.97
C GLY A 250 -16.47 8.23 -5.08
N PHE A 251 -15.54 9.18 -5.05
CA PHE A 251 -14.16 9.02 -5.51
C PHE A 251 -13.10 9.39 -4.44
N LYS A 252 -13.50 9.35 -3.17
CA LYS A 252 -12.55 9.41 -2.04
C LYS A 252 -11.70 8.16 -1.99
N LEU A 253 -10.54 8.24 -1.34
CA LEU A 253 -9.69 7.07 -1.10
C LEU A 253 -10.48 5.98 -0.36
N THR A 254 -10.54 4.78 -0.94
CA THR A 254 -11.35 3.68 -0.43
C THR A 254 -10.59 2.71 0.47
N ASP A 255 -9.28 2.85 0.55
CA ASP A 255 -8.38 2.04 1.37
C ASP A 255 -7.39 2.96 2.11
N ASN A 256 -7.61 3.14 3.41
CA ASN A 256 -6.78 3.99 4.27
C ASN A 256 -5.50 3.30 4.79
N ARG A 257 -5.13 2.15 4.21
CA ARG A 257 -4.01 1.30 4.64
C ARG A 257 -4.23 0.72 6.04
N LYS A 258 -3.30 -0.14 6.45
CA LYS A 258 -3.22 -0.65 7.82
C LYS A 258 -2.86 0.48 8.80
N THR A 259 -3.39 0.38 10.01
CA THR A 259 -2.98 1.25 11.13
C THR A 259 -1.51 0.99 11.50
N PRO A 260 -0.84 1.94 12.20
CA PRO A 260 0.54 1.73 12.66
C PRO A 260 0.75 0.45 13.49
N ARG A 261 -0.25 0.03 14.28
CA ARG A 261 -0.22 -1.23 15.05
C ARG A 261 -0.27 -2.45 14.14
N GLU A 262 -1.16 -2.45 13.16
CA GLU A 262 -1.28 -3.54 12.19
C GLU A 262 -0.04 -3.66 11.30
N ILE A 263 0.61 -2.55 10.95
CA ILE A 263 1.90 -2.57 10.24
C ILE A 263 2.98 -3.19 11.12
N THR A 264 3.04 -2.81 12.39
CA THR A 264 4.00 -3.37 13.36
C THR A 264 3.75 -4.87 13.57
N ASP A 265 2.49 -5.30 13.62
CA ASP A 265 2.11 -6.72 13.63
C ASP A 265 2.65 -7.48 12.42
N GLN A 266 2.53 -6.94 11.21
CA GLN A 266 3.07 -7.55 10.00
C GLN A 266 4.61 -7.61 10.00
N ALA A 267 5.28 -6.55 10.47
CA ALA A 267 6.74 -6.52 10.60
C ALA A 267 7.25 -7.60 11.56
N HIS A 268 6.55 -7.85 12.67
CA HIS A 268 6.89 -8.94 13.62
C HIS A 268 6.38 -10.33 13.19
N TYR A 269 5.43 -10.39 12.26
CA TYR A 269 5.04 -11.64 11.61
C TYR A 269 6.11 -12.13 10.63
N CYS A 270 6.85 -11.19 10.01
CA CYS A 270 8.06 -11.51 9.25
C CYS A 270 9.08 -12.30 10.10
N ILE A 271 9.76 -13.26 9.46
CA ILE A 271 10.79 -14.09 10.12
C ILE A 271 12.22 -13.76 9.68
N PHE A 272 12.38 -12.62 9.00
CA PHE A 272 13.65 -12.04 8.56
C PHE A 272 14.56 -13.07 7.85
N CYS A 273 14.07 -13.59 6.72
CA CYS A 273 14.74 -14.70 6.02
C CYS A 273 16.13 -14.38 5.45
N HIS A 274 16.49 -13.10 5.33
CA HIS A 274 17.80 -12.65 4.81
C HIS A 274 18.96 -13.20 5.66
N GLU A 275 18.79 -13.33 6.98
CA GLU A 275 19.77 -13.92 7.91
C GLU A 275 20.16 -15.37 7.54
N ARG A 276 19.34 -16.05 6.74
CA ARG A 276 19.46 -17.49 6.43
C ARG A 276 19.56 -17.77 4.94
N LYS A 277 19.72 -16.74 4.08
CA LYS A 277 19.71 -16.85 2.61
C LYS A 277 18.45 -17.55 2.06
N LYS A 278 17.29 -17.18 2.61
CA LYS A 278 15.97 -17.78 2.27
C LYS A 278 14.90 -16.71 2.01
N ASP A 279 15.33 -15.51 1.68
CA ASP A 279 14.54 -14.31 1.36
C ASP A 279 13.85 -14.41 0.01
N SER A 280 13.04 -15.46 -0.15
CA SER A 280 12.20 -15.71 -1.34
C SER A 280 11.26 -14.55 -1.70
N CYS A 281 10.89 -13.69 -0.75
CA CYS A 281 10.16 -12.47 -1.04
C CYS A 281 10.96 -11.42 -1.84
N SER A 282 12.29 -11.45 -1.75
CA SER A 282 13.20 -10.61 -2.54
C SER A 282 13.65 -11.38 -3.79
N ARG A 283 14.26 -12.56 -3.62
CA ARG A 283 14.95 -13.33 -4.67
C ARG A 283 14.14 -14.45 -5.34
N GLY A 284 12.90 -14.67 -4.89
CA GLY A 284 12.06 -15.75 -5.38
C GLY A 284 12.42 -17.15 -4.85
N PHE A 285 11.64 -18.15 -5.28
CA PHE A 285 11.92 -19.56 -5.04
C PHE A 285 12.66 -20.16 -6.24
N GLN A 286 13.96 -19.89 -6.32
CA GLN A 286 14.79 -20.37 -7.42
C GLN A 286 15.03 -21.90 -7.31
N GLU A 287 14.69 -22.65 -8.37
CA GLU A 287 14.99 -24.08 -8.48
C GLU A 287 16.26 -24.33 -9.30
N LYS A 288 16.46 -23.52 -10.35
CA LYS A 288 17.64 -23.47 -11.22
C LYS A 288 17.85 -22.03 -11.68
N GLU A 289 18.96 -21.74 -12.34
CA GLU A 289 19.20 -20.46 -13.02
C GLU A 289 18.00 -20.10 -13.91
N ASP A 290 17.45 -18.90 -13.68
CA ASP A 290 16.24 -18.36 -14.34
C ASP A 290 14.99 -19.26 -14.33
N LYS A 291 14.90 -20.20 -13.38
CA LYS A 291 13.72 -21.06 -13.21
C LYS A 291 13.22 -21.01 -11.78
N TYR A 292 12.01 -20.49 -11.65
CA TYR A 292 11.32 -20.32 -10.38
C TYR A 292 10.24 -21.37 -10.16
N LYS A 293 10.03 -21.72 -8.90
CA LYS A 293 8.89 -22.53 -8.48
C LYS A 293 7.59 -21.83 -8.87
N VAL A 294 6.62 -22.61 -9.36
CA VAL A 294 5.28 -22.13 -9.74
C VAL A 294 4.27 -22.51 -8.66
N ASN A 295 3.42 -21.56 -8.24
CA ASN A 295 2.38 -21.81 -7.25
C ASN A 295 1.13 -22.49 -7.86
N PRO A 296 0.14 -22.92 -7.05
CA PRO A 296 -1.06 -23.57 -7.57
C PRO A 296 -1.94 -22.74 -8.52
N LEU A 297 -1.75 -21.41 -8.59
CA LEU A 297 -2.42 -20.53 -9.56
C LEU A 297 -1.68 -20.43 -10.90
N GLY A 298 -0.54 -21.12 -11.05
CA GLY A 298 0.30 -21.05 -12.24
C GLY A 298 1.22 -19.83 -12.29
N ILE A 299 1.50 -19.19 -11.15
CA ILE A 299 2.32 -17.98 -11.07
C ILE A 299 3.75 -18.36 -10.66
N PRO A 300 4.78 -17.97 -11.44
CA PRO A 300 6.18 -18.05 -11.02
C PRO A 300 6.44 -17.22 -9.76
N LEU A 301 7.12 -17.80 -8.78
CA LEU A 301 7.45 -17.13 -7.53
C LEU A 301 8.83 -16.46 -7.63
N GLU A 302 8.89 -15.34 -8.34
CA GLU A 302 10.13 -14.63 -8.71
C GLU A 302 10.67 -13.71 -7.61
N GLY A 303 9.84 -13.35 -6.62
CA GLY A 303 10.21 -12.36 -5.60
C GLY A 303 9.90 -10.93 -6.02
N CYS A 304 10.65 -9.98 -5.47
CA CYS A 304 10.51 -8.57 -5.82
C CYS A 304 11.22 -8.31 -7.15
N PRO A 305 10.58 -7.70 -8.17
CA PRO A 305 11.24 -7.38 -9.43
C PRO A 305 12.47 -6.45 -9.31
N LEU A 306 12.61 -5.76 -8.18
CA LEU A 306 13.73 -4.86 -7.88
C LEU A 306 14.80 -5.52 -7.01
N ASP A 307 14.65 -6.81 -6.65
CA ASP A 307 15.49 -7.48 -5.67
C ASP A 307 15.60 -6.71 -4.34
N GLU A 308 14.53 -6.00 -3.97
CA GLU A 308 14.54 -5.09 -2.83
C GLU A 308 14.92 -5.82 -1.52
N ARG A 309 15.71 -5.16 -0.68
CA ARG A 309 16.13 -5.62 0.66
C ARG A 309 14.98 -5.61 1.69
N ILE A 310 13.96 -6.42 1.43
CA ILE A 310 12.71 -6.51 2.19
C ILE A 310 12.96 -6.99 3.62
N GLY A 311 13.84 -7.99 3.80
CA GLY A 311 14.08 -8.58 5.11
C GLY A 311 14.71 -7.57 6.07
N GLU A 312 15.65 -6.79 5.56
CA GLU A 312 16.40 -5.75 6.25
C GLU A 312 15.50 -4.56 6.58
N MET A 313 14.68 -4.11 5.62
CA MET A 313 13.68 -3.06 5.83
C MET A 313 12.66 -3.46 6.90
N ASN A 314 12.10 -4.67 6.82
CA ASN A 314 11.15 -5.18 7.80
C ASN A 314 11.77 -5.27 9.19
N PHE A 315 13.04 -5.70 9.29
CA PHE A 315 13.78 -5.81 10.55
C PHE A 315 13.95 -4.43 11.21
N LEU A 316 14.45 -3.45 10.45
CA LEU A 316 14.59 -2.07 10.95
C LEU A 316 13.25 -1.46 11.35
N ARG A 317 12.19 -1.71 10.57
CA ARG A 317 10.85 -1.21 10.88
C ARG A 317 10.24 -1.88 12.11
N ALA A 318 10.49 -3.17 12.33
CA ALA A 318 10.06 -3.88 13.55
C ALA A 318 10.72 -3.29 14.81
N ASP A 319 11.96 -2.81 14.70
CA ASP A 319 12.68 -2.13 15.78
C ASP A 319 12.31 -0.64 15.94
N GLY A 320 11.42 -0.13 15.08
CA GLY A 320 10.94 1.26 15.11
C GLY A 320 11.87 2.27 14.43
N ASP A 321 12.82 1.81 13.61
CA ASP A 321 13.79 2.65 12.91
C ASP A 321 13.40 2.87 11.44
N SER A 322 12.28 3.56 11.21
CA SER A 322 11.74 3.76 9.86
C SER A 322 12.62 4.63 8.97
N ILE A 323 13.45 5.54 9.52
CA ILE A 323 14.39 6.34 8.70
C ILE A 323 15.47 5.41 8.13
N ALA A 324 16.06 4.55 8.96
CA ALA A 324 17.00 3.53 8.50
C ALA A 324 16.34 2.56 7.50
N GLY A 325 15.11 2.12 7.79
CA GLY A 325 14.32 1.27 6.90
C GLY A 325 14.10 1.90 5.52
N LEU A 326 13.73 3.19 5.46
CA LEU A 326 13.54 3.91 4.20
C LEU A 326 14.85 4.02 3.42
N ALA A 327 15.97 4.31 4.10
CA ALA A 327 17.27 4.39 3.45
C ALA A 327 17.69 3.05 2.80
N ILE A 328 17.31 1.91 3.41
CA ILE A 328 17.49 0.57 2.83
C ILE A 328 16.60 0.36 1.59
N VAL A 329 15.29 0.68 1.67
CA VAL A 329 14.38 0.60 0.52
C VAL A 329 14.92 1.38 -0.67
N MET A 330 15.40 2.61 -0.41
CA MET A 330 15.86 3.52 -1.45
C MET A 330 17.23 3.15 -2.04
N ILE A 331 17.88 2.07 -1.61
CA ILE A 331 19.02 1.48 -2.34
C ILE A 331 18.53 0.94 -3.68
N ASP A 332 17.41 0.20 -3.65
CA ASP A 332 16.87 -0.54 -4.79
C ASP A 332 15.69 0.20 -5.43
N ASN A 333 14.90 0.91 -4.62
CA ASN A 333 13.67 1.57 -5.04
C ASN A 333 13.56 3.03 -4.52
N PRO A 334 14.31 3.98 -5.11
CA PRO A 334 14.20 5.40 -4.75
C PRO A 334 12.83 6.01 -5.10
N MET A 335 12.03 5.34 -5.92
CA MET A 335 10.67 5.73 -6.30
C MET A 335 9.60 4.96 -5.52
N CYS A 336 9.93 4.49 -4.30
CA CYS A 336 9.00 3.76 -3.42
C CYS A 336 7.65 4.46 -3.12
N PRO A 337 7.45 5.79 -3.27
CA PRO A 337 6.09 6.33 -3.24
C PRO A 337 5.18 5.80 -4.37
N GLY A 338 5.76 5.29 -5.46
CA GLY A 338 5.04 4.74 -6.61
C GLY A 338 4.83 3.22 -6.56
N THR A 339 5.23 2.55 -5.47
CA THR A 339 5.11 1.10 -5.24
C THR A 339 4.37 0.82 -3.92
N GLY A 340 4.44 -0.41 -3.42
CA GLY A 340 3.85 -0.80 -2.14
C GLY A 340 2.35 -1.08 -2.21
N HIS A 341 1.65 -0.80 -1.11
CA HIS A 341 0.26 -1.21 -0.89
C HIS A 341 -0.66 -0.78 -2.05
N ARG A 342 -1.43 -1.74 -2.57
CA ARG A 342 -2.33 -1.60 -3.73
C ARG A 342 -1.64 -1.34 -5.08
N ILE A 343 -0.31 -1.39 -5.17
CA ILE A 343 0.42 -1.31 -6.43
C ILE A 343 1.06 -2.65 -6.79
N CYS A 344 1.92 -3.18 -5.93
CA CYS A 344 2.66 -4.42 -6.17
C CYS A 344 2.40 -5.44 -5.05
N ASN A 345 2.55 -6.73 -5.37
CA ASN A 345 2.35 -7.82 -4.41
C ASN A 345 3.20 -9.08 -4.69
N ASP A 346 4.19 -9.03 -5.59
CA ASP A 346 4.98 -10.21 -5.97
C ASP A 346 5.87 -10.73 -4.83
N CYS A 347 6.34 -9.82 -3.98
CA CYS A 347 7.01 -10.15 -2.72
C CYS A 347 6.12 -10.94 -1.75
N MET A 348 4.81 -10.64 -1.69
CA MET A 348 3.84 -11.39 -0.88
C MET A 348 3.60 -12.78 -1.47
N LYS A 349 3.40 -12.87 -2.79
CA LYS A 349 3.19 -14.16 -3.48
C LYS A 349 4.37 -15.10 -3.25
N SER A 350 5.59 -14.55 -3.19
CA SER A 350 6.83 -15.30 -3.01
C SER A 350 7.28 -15.41 -1.55
N CYS A 351 6.48 -14.93 -0.59
CA CYS A 351 6.78 -15.08 0.83
C CYS A 351 6.94 -16.56 1.22
N ILE A 352 7.82 -16.89 2.17
CA ILE A 352 8.01 -18.28 2.61
C ILE A 352 6.71 -18.95 3.13
N PHE A 353 5.75 -18.16 3.58
CA PHE A 353 4.42 -18.60 4.00
C PHE A 353 3.52 -18.90 2.79
N GLN A 354 3.65 -20.13 2.26
CA GLN A 354 2.93 -20.59 1.06
C GLN A 354 1.65 -21.38 1.35
N LYS A 355 1.32 -21.62 2.63
CA LYS A 355 0.15 -22.41 3.07
C LYS A 355 -0.81 -21.63 3.97
N GLN A 356 -0.49 -20.37 4.22
CA GLN A 356 -1.23 -19.45 5.07
C GLN A 356 -1.00 -18.04 4.55
N ASP A 357 -1.74 -17.07 5.09
CA ASP A 357 -1.60 -15.66 4.69
C ASP A 357 -0.11 -15.24 4.73
N PRO A 358 0.42 -14.68 3.62
CA PRO A 358 1.79 -14.20 3.58
C PRO A 358 1.96 -12.95 4.45
N VAL A 359 3.22 -12.56 4.71
CA VAL A 359 3.49 -11.24 5.26
C VAL A 359 3.05 -10.20 4.24
N ASP A 360 2.25 -9.23 4.68
CA ASP A 360 1.84 -8.10 3.83
C ASP A 360 2.96 -7.05 3.76
N ILE A 361 3.98 -7.39 2.97
CA ILE A 361 5.18 -6.58 2.73
C ILE A 361 4.86 -5.20 2.13
N PRO A 362 3.95 -5.06 1.13
CA PRO A 362 3.57 -3.76 0.58
C PRO A 362 3.03 -2.78 1.63
N GLN A 363 2.26 -3.26 2.62
CA GLN A 363 1.83 -2.42 3.75
C GLN A 363 3.00 -1.96 4.63
N ILE A 364 4.04 -2.79 4.81
CA ILE A 364 5.22 -2.42 5.58
C ILE A 364 6.06 -1.40 4.81
N GLU A 365 6.31 -1.60 3.51
CA GLU A 365 7.05 -0.66 2.65
C GLU A 365 6.37 0.72 2.64
N THR A 366 5.06 0.78 2.36
CA THR A 366 4.30 2.04 2.41
C THR A 366 4.24 2.61 3.84
N GLY A 367 4.21 1.74 4.86
CA GLY A 367 4.28 2.13 6.27
C GLY A 367 5.60 2.82 6.64
N VAL A 368 6.74 2.27 6.21
CA VAL A 368 8.08 2.86 6.37
C VAL A 368 8.13 4.23 5.69
N LEU A 369 7.67 4.32 4.45
CA LEU A 369 7.63 5.58 3.72
C LEU A 369 6.78 6.64 4.46
N THR A 370 5.56 6.30 4.85
CA THR A 370 4.64 7.25 5.49
C THR A 370 5.07 7.63 6.91
N ASP A 371 5.66 6.69 7.65
CA ASP A 371 6.27 6.98 8.95
C ASP A 371 7.35 8.06 8.82
N VAL A 372 8.19 8.02 7.78
CA VAL A 372 9.21 9.04 7.55
C VAL A 372 8.63 10.32 6.98
N LEU A 373 7.81 10.27 5.92
CA LEU A 373 7.25 11.46 5.28
C LEU A 373 6.48 12.35 6.27
N PHE A 374 5.83 11.74 7.26
CA PHE A 374 5.02 12.47 8.24
C PHE A 374 5.78 12.90 9.51
N LEU A 375 7.09 12.65 9.59
CA LEU A 375 7.96 13.35 10.53
C LEU A 375 8.15 14.81 10.10
N PRO A 376 8.50 15.72 11.04
CA PRO A 376 9.04 17.02 10.68
C PRO A 376 10.21 16.86 9.70
N TRP A 377 10.16 17.56 8.57
CA TRP A 377 11.12 17.50 7.46
C TRP A 377 11.23 16.12 6.79
N GLY A 378 10.25 15.25 6.97
CA GLY A 378 10.21 13.89 6.42
C GLY A 378 10.32 13.84 4.90
N PHE A 379 9.64 14.76 4.21
CA PHE A 379 9.79 14.92 2.75
C PHE A 379 11.24 15.25 2.37
N GLU A 380 11.92 16.10 3.13
CA GLU A 380 13.30 16.49 2.83
C GLU A 380 14.30 15.35 3.06
N ILE A 381 14.04 14.49 4.05
CA ILE A 381 14.78 13.24 4.26
C ILE A 381 14.64 12.33 3.03
N TYR A 382 13.41 12.04 2.61
CA TYR A 382 13.14 11.26 1.40
C TYR A 382 13.80 11.90 0.17
N SER A 383 13.57 13.19 -0.06
CA SER A 383 14.10 13.94 -1.20
C SER A 383 15.63 13.89 -1.24
N LEU A 384 16.31 14.08 -0.11
CA LEU A 384 17.76 13.99 -0.01
C LEU A 384 18.26 12.58 -0.37
N LEU A 385 17.61 11.53 0.12
CA LEU A 385 17.96 10.14 -0.21
C LEU A 385 17.91 9.84 -1.72
N THR A 386 17.13 10.59 -2.50
CA THR A 386 17.12 10.45 -3.98
C THR A 386 18.37 11.00 -4.68
N ARG A 387 19.27 11.69 -3.98
CA ARG A 387 20.50 12.27 -4.54
C ARG A 387 21.73 12.02 -3.67
N TRP A 388 21.53 11.56 -2.45
CA TRP A 388 22.56 11.23 -1.48
C TRP A 388 22.07 10.07 -0.60
N ASN A 389 22.57 8.86 -0.84
CA ASN A 389 22.32 7.69 0.00
C ASN A 389 23.63 6.89 0.12
N PRO A 390 24.37 7.04 1.24
CA PRO A 390 25.67 6.38 1.37
C PRO A 390 25.59 4.85 1.37
N LEU A 391 24.42 4.26 1.62
CA LEU A 391 24.21 2.81 1.53
C LEU A 391 24.18 2.32 0.07
N ASN A 392 23.82 3.17 -0.89
CA ASN A 392 23.96 2.87 -2.31
C ASN A 392 25.42 3.02 -2.72
N VAL A 393 26.24 2.00 -2.49
CA VAL A 393 27.69 2.04 -2.71
C VAL A 393 28.06 2.32 -4.17
N ARG A 394 27.23 1.90 -5.13
CA ARG A 394 27.45 2.12 -6.56
C ARG A 394 27.26 3.59 -6.94
N ARG A 395 26.23 4.24 -6.41
CA ARG A 395 25.92 5.65 -6.66
C ARG A 395 25.47 6.35 -5.36
N PRO A 396 26.40 6.64 -4.44
CA PRO A 396 26.03 7.21 -3.14
C PRO A 396 25.65 8.67 -3.24
N ILE A 397 26.09 9.36 -4.29
CA ILE A 397 25.90 10.78 -4.53
C ILE A 397 25.58 10.98 -6.02
N ALA A 398 24.64 11.87 -6.33
CA ALA A 398 24.37 12.31 -7.69
C ALA A 398 25.60 12.99 -8.31
N LEU A 399 25.88 12.70 -9.58
CA LEU A 399 27.01 13.26 -10.30
C LEU A 399 26.69 14.65 -10.91
N PRO A 400 27.71 15.51 -11.06
CA PRO A 400 27.56 16.77 -11.79
C PRO A 400 27.26 16.51 -13.27
N TYR A 401 26.76 17.55 -13.96
CA TYR A 401 26.41 17.45 -15.38
C TYR A 401 27.59 16.97 -16.23
N ASN A 402 27.38 15.91 -17.01
CA ASN A 402 28.41 15.21 -17.77
C ASN A 402 28.52 15.70 -19.23
N GLY A 403 27.73 16.72 -19.62
CA GLY A 403 27.73 17.26 -20.97
C GLY A 403 26.76 16.59 -21.95
N LYS A 404 25.98 15.60 -21.49
CA LYS A 404 25.03 14.85 -22.33
C LYS A 404 23.58 15.07 -21.95
N ASN A 405 22.73 15.28 -22.95
CA ASN A 405 21.30 15.52 -22.79
C ASN A 405 20.47 14.32 -23.26
N VAL A 406 19.47 13.93 -22.47
CA VAL A 406 18.56 12.83 -22.78
C VAL A 406 17.12 13.33 -22.78
N LEU A 407 16.40 13.02 -23.86
CA LEU A 407 14.96 13.18 -23.93
C LEU A 407 14.28 11.90 -23.43
N VAL A 408 13.47 12.00 -22.37
CA VAL A 408 12.65 10.88 -21.88
C VAL A 408 11.20 11.10 -22.31
N VAL A 409 10.63 10.11 -23.01
CA VAL A 409 9.27 10.17 -23.56
C VAL A 409 8.33 9.33 -22.71
N GLY A 410 7.36 9.97 -22.05
CA GLY A 410 6.40 9.35 -21.15
C GLY A 410 6.82 9.46 -19.69
N LEU A 411 5.92 9.90 -18.82
CA LEU A 411 6.14 10.14 -17.39
C LEU A 411 5.30 9.21 -16.51
N GLY A 412 5.11 7.97 -16.98
CA GLY A 412 4.66 6.84 -16.17
C GLY A 412 5.78 6.27 -15.29
N PRO A 413 5.53 5.14 -14.59
CA PRO A 413 6.49 4.51 -13.69
C PRO A 413 7.89 4.29 -14.26
N ALA A 414 7.98 3.76 -15.48
CA ALA A 414 9.27 3.59 -16.15
C ALA A 414 9.96 4.93 -16.43
N GLY A 415 9.20 5.93 -16.88
CA GLY A 415 9.71 7.24 -17.28
C GLY A 415 10.26 8.05 -16.12
N TYR A 416 9.46 8.30 -15.08
CA TYR A 416 9.92 9.09 -13.94
C TYR A 416 11.07 8.40 -13.18
N THR A 417 11.12 7.05 -13.20
CA THR A 417 12.21 6.28 -12.60
C THR A 417 13.48 6.40 -13.43
N LEU A 418 13.39 6.32 -14.75
CA LEU A 418 14.53 6.52 -15.63
C LEU A 418 15.09 7.94 -15.54
N VAL A 419 14.21 8.94 -15.47
CA VAL A 419 14.60 10.35 -15.22
C VAL A 419 15.44 10.47 -13.96
N HIS A 420 15.04 9.83 -12.87
CA HIS A 420 15.82 9.81 -11.62
C HIS A 420 17.23 9.26 -11.81
N TYR A 421 17.35 8.06 -12.40
CA TYR A 421 18.65 7.41 -12.56
C TYR A 421 19.56 8.18 -13.52
N LEU A 422 19.05 8.65 -14.66
CA LEU A 422 19.81 9.48 -15.59
C LEU A 422 20.30 10.77 -14.94
N ALA A 423 19.44 11.45 -14.19
CA ALA A 423 19.82 12.68 -13.50
C ALA A 423 20.92 12.43 -12.45
N ASN A 424 20.90 11.30 -11.75
CA ASN A 424 21.93 10.93 -10.78
C ASN A 424 23.26 10.50 -11.43
N GLU A 425 23.24 10.06 -12.69
CA GLU A 425 24.43 9.80 -13.51
C GLU A 425 24.99 11.07 -14.19
N GLY A 426 24.41 12.25 -13.90
CA GLY A 426 24.88 13.53 -14.40
C GLY A 426 24.37 13.90 -15.79
N PHE A 427 23.36 13.22 -16.34
CA PHE A 427 22.75 13.64 -17.59
C PHE A 427 21.86 14.87 -17.38
N GLY A 428 21.76 15.73 -18.40
CA GLY A 428 20.70 16.70 -18.52
C GLY A 428 19.45 16.00 -19.02
N VAL A 429 18.34 16.06 -18.30
CA VAL A 429 17.14 15.29 -18.63
C VAL A 429 15.99 16.22 -18.92
N VAL A 430 15.45 16.13 -20.14
CA VAL A 430 14.17 16.71 -20.49
C VAL A 430 13.17 15.56 -20.63
N ALA A 431 12.12 15.59 -19.83
CA ALA A 431 11.06 14.61 -19.89
C ALA A 431 9.78 15.21 -20.46
N ILE A 432 9.15 14.50 -21.39
CA ILE A 432 7.93 14.93 -22.05
C ILE A 432 6.81 13.91 -21.84
N ASP A 433 5.57 14.38 -21.75
CA ASP A 433 4.38 13.52 -21.81
C ASP A 433 3.34 14.09 -22.77
N GLY A 434 2.58 13.19 -23.42
CA GLY A 434 1.48 13.59 -24.28
C GLY A 434 0.29 14.17 -23.50
N LEU A 435 0.14 13.80 -22.22
CA LEU A 435 -0.85 14.38 -21.33
C LEU A 435 -0.45 15.78 -20.89
N LYS A 436 -1.45 16.65 -20.69
CA LYS A 436 -1.22 17.94 -20.04
C LYS A 436 -0.72 17.69 -18.62
N ILE A 437 0.40 18.31 -18.26
CA ILE A 437 0.94 18.29 -16.91
C ILE A 437 0.64 19.65 -16.28
N GLU A 438 -0.10 19.67 -15.16
CA GLU A 438 -0.40 20.91 -14.45
C GLU A 438 0.84 21.45 -13.75
N PRO A 439 1.05 22.78 -13.66
CA PRO A 439 2.22 23.32 -12.96
C PRO A 439 2.20 22.98 -11.46
N ILE A 440 3.39 22.79 -10.88
CA ILE A 440 3.56 22.74 -9.42
C ILE A 440 3.59 24.18 -8.90
N GLU A 441 3.01 24.43 -7.72
CA GLU A 441 3.17 25.74 -7.06
C GLU A 441 4.65 26.01 -6.76
N GLU A 442 5.15 27.17 -7.17
CA GLU A 442 6.56 27.54 -7.14
C GLU A 442 7.23 27.34 -5.75
N LYS A 443 6.50 27.61 -4.66
CA LYS A 443 6.99 27.39 -3.29
C LYS A 443 7.45 25.95 -3.05
N TRP A 444 6.77 24.96 -3.64
CA TRP A 444 7.12 23.55 -3.47
C TRP A 444 8.40 23.18 -4.22
N LEU A 445 8.88 23.99 -5.16
CA LEU A 445 10.14 23.75 -5.86
C LEU A 445 11.35 24.35 -5.14
N HIS A 446 11.15 25.38 -4.31
CA HIS A 446 12.29 26.11 -3.71
C HIS A 446 12.33 26.08 -2.18
N GLU A 447 11.19 25.94 -1.52
CA GLU A 447 11.11 26.00 -0.05
C GLU A 447 11.11 24.60 0.58
N PRO A 448 11.80 24.40 1.71
CA PRO A 448 11.77 23.12 2.41
C PRO A 448 10.37 22.83 2.99
N ILE A 449 9.91 21.59 2.87
CA ILE A 449 8.59 21.14 3.33
C ILE A 449 8.72 20.53 4.72
N ARG A 450 8.20 21.26 5.73
CA ARG A 450 8.25 20.81 7.13
C ARG A 450 7.31 19.65 7.43
N ASP A 451 6.09 19.68 6.90
CA ASP A 451 5.10 18.64 7.13
C ASP A 451 4.57 18.19 5.77
N ALA A 452 4.90 16.96 5.35
CA ALA A 452 4.51 16.48 4.04
C ALA A 452 2.98 16.41 3.87
N ARG A 453 2.20 16.34 4.95
CA ARG A 453 0.73 16.26 4.90
C ARG A 453 0.09 17.46 4.21
N VAL A 454 0.78 18.59 4.08
CA VAL A 454 0.31 19.74 3.28
C VAL A 454 0.17 19.43 1.78
N LEU A 455 0.75 18.32 1.31
CA LEU A 455 0.66 17.86 -0.07
C LEU A 455 -0.54 16.91 -0.30
N TRP A 456 -1.21 16.46 0.76
CA TRP A 456 -2.33 15.51 0.69
C TRP A 456 -3.65 16.22 0.51
N ASP A 457 -4.29 15.97 -0.64
CA ASP A 457 -5.68 16.32 -0.88
C ASP A 457 -6.54 15.05 -0.87
N GLU A 458 -7.81 15.19 -0.53
CA GLU A 458 -8.80 14.15 -0.82
C GLU A 458 -8.85 13.90 -2.34
N LEU A 459 -8.92 12.62 -2.75
CA LEU A 459 -8.76 12.23 -4.16
C LEU A 459 -9.84 12.79 -5.08
N ASP A 460 -11.05 13.01 -4.56
CA ASP A 460 -12.17 13.61 -5.29
C ASP A 460 -12.00 15.12 -5.51
N GLU A 461 -11.16 15.79 -4.71
CA GLU A 461 -10.88 17.23 -4.82
C GLU A 461 -9.52 17.53 -5.47
N ARG A 462 -8.52 16.66 -5.30
CA ARG A 462 -7.13 16.79 -5.80
C ARG A 462 -7.04 17.25 -7.26
N ILE A 463 -6.22 18.26 -7.56
CA ILE A 463 -5.92 18.65 -8.95
C ILE A 463 -5.37 17.44 -9.73
N LEU A 464 -5.91 17.21 -10.92
CA LEU A 464 -5.48 16.12 -11.81
C LEU A 464 -4.18 16.56 -12.47
N ALA A 465 -3.06 16.04 -11.98
CA ALA A 465 -1.74 16.60 -12.25
C ALA A 465 -1.18 16.19 -13.62
N GLY A 466 -1.71 15.11 -14.21
CA GLY A 466 -1.26 14.56 -15.49
C GLY A 466 0.13 13.90 -15.46
N PHE A 467 0.76 13.81 -14.29
CA PHE A 467 2.04 13.16 -14.06
C PHE A 467 1.84 11.78 -13.42
N GLY A 468 2.56 10.75 -13.88
CA GLY A 468 2.48 9.39 -13.32
C GLY A 468 1.93 8.34 -14.28
N GLY A 469 1.52 8.72 -15.50
CA GLY A 469 0.98 7.80 -16.51
C GLY A 469 -0.20 6.98 -15.96
N VAL A 470 -0.16 5.66 -16.12
CA VAL A 470 -1.23 4.76 -15.65
C VAL A 470 -1.51 4.87 -14.14
N SER A 471 -0.53 5.30 -13.33
CA SER A 471 -0.75 5.54 -11.91
C SER A 471 -1.67 6.74 -11.63
N GLU A 472 -1.70 7.72 -12.53
CA GLU A 472 -2.59 8.89 -12.43
C GLU A 472 -3.96 8.62 -13.06
N TYR A 473 -4.01 8.06 -14.27
CA TYR A 473 -5.26 7.93 -15.04
C TYR A 473 -5.89 6.53 -15.04
N GLY A 474 -5.13 5.49 -14.69
CA GLY A 474 -5.57 4.10 -14.77
C GLY A 474 -5.91 3.52 -13.40
N ILE A 475 -4.98 3.62 -12.45
CA ILE A 475 -5.20 3.16 -11.08
C ILE A 475 -6.24 4.08 -10.42
N THR A 476 -7.24 3.46 -9.80
CA THR A 476 -8.43 4.12 -9.26
C THR A 476 -8.21 4.57 -7.82
N VAL A 477 -9.29 4.94 -7.13
CA VAL A 477 -9.30 5.40 -5.73
C VAL A 477 -8.94 4.33 -4.69
N ARG A 478 -8.43 3.18 -5.14
CA ARG A 478 -7.82 2.15 -4.30
C ARG A 478 -6.38 2.48 -3.90
N TRP A 479 -5.74 3.44 -4.57
CA TRP A 479 -4.38 3.90 -4.26
C TRP A 479 -4.33 5.42 -4.08
N ASP A 480 -3.46 5.88 -3.17
CA ASP A 480 -3.34 7.27 -2.79
C ASP A 480 -2.44 8.05 -3.76
N LYS A 481 -3.08 8.70 -4.74
CA LYS A 481 -2.41 9.44 -5.82
C LYS A 481 -1.63 10.67 -5.35
N ASN A 482 -1.69 11.03 -4.06
CA ASN A 482 -0.85 12.10 -3.51
C ASN A 482 0.64 11.74 -3.55
N PHE A 483 1.00 10.45 -3.53
CA PHE A 483 2.40 10.03 -3.69
C PHE A 483 3.03 10.44 -5.02
N LEU A 484 2.24 10.64 -6.08
CA LEU A 484 2.75 11.16 -7.34
C LEU A 484 3.29 12.59 -7.21
N LYS A 485 2.69 13.42 -6.34
CA LYS A 485 3.22 14.76 -6.04
C LYS A 485 4.56 14.69 -5.34
N VAL A 486 4.74 13.73 -4.42
CA VAL A 486 6.00 13.48 -3.70
C VAL A 486 7.13 13.17 -4.68
N ILE A 487 6.90 12.24 -5.61
CA ILE A 487 7.88 11.90 -6.67
C ILE A 487 8.18 13.11 -7.52
N ARG A 488 7.13 13.79 -8.00
CA ARG A 488 7.26 14.89 -8.95
C ARG A 488 8.07 16.05 -8.37
N ILE A 489 7.76 16.48 -7.15
CA ILE A 489 8.51 17.54 -6.46
C ILE A 489 9.98 17.10 -6.28
N ALA A 490 10.24 15.86 -5.85
CA ALA A 490 11.61 15.38 -5.65
C ALA A 490 12.44 15.36 -6.95
N LEU A 491 11.81 15.09 -8.10
CA LEU A 491 12.45 15.16 -9.42
C LEU A 491 12.66 16.59 -9.89
N GLU A 492 11.61 17.41 -9.92
CA GLU A 492 11.69 18.77 -10.48
C GLU A 492 12.54 19.74 -9.64
N ARG A 493 12.88 19.38 -8.39
CA ARG A 493 13.89 20.10 -7.59
C ARG A 493 15.33 19.86 -8.03
N LYS A 494 15.61 18.86 -8.85
CA LYS A 494 16.97 18.61 -9.39
C LYS A 494 17.26 19.59 -10.52
N GLN A 495 18.39 20.26 -10.45
CA GLN A 495 18.77 21.35 -11.38
C GLN A 495 18.88 20.90 -12.84
N ASN A 496 19.14 19.61 -13.08
CA ASN A 496 19.34 19.00 -14.40
C ASN A 496 18.08 18.32 -14.95
N ILE A 497 16.89 18.57 -14.39
CA ILE A 497 15.62 18.00 -14.87
C ILE A 497 14.67 19.09 -15.35
N ARG A 498 14.01 18.86 -16.48
CA ARG A 498 12.86 19.64 -16.96
C ARG A 498 11.72 18.71 -17.38
N VAL A 499 10.49 19.09 -17.04
CA VAL A 499 9.27 18.31 -17.33
C VAL A 499 8.30 19.14 -18.15
N TYR A 500 7.79 18.57 -19.25
CA TYR A 500 6.80 19.22 -20.12
C TYR A 500 5.64 18.26 -20.44
N GLY A 501 4.41 18.74 -20.30
CA GLY A 501 3.21 18.02 -20.73
C GLY A 501 2.64 18.56 -22.04
N GLY A 502 1.69 17.83 -22.62
CA GLY A 502 1.02 18.20 -23.87
C GLY A 502 1.91 18.07 -25.11
N VAL A 503 3.02 17.34 -25.01
CA VAL A 503 3.99 17.15 -26.10
C VAL A 503 3.89 15.70 -26.58
N ARG A 504 3.22 15.51 -27.72
CA ARG A 504 3.10 14.18 -28.34
C ARG A 504 4.35 13.87 -29.16
N PHE A 505 5.18 12.95 -28.67
CA PHE A 505 6.32 12.45 -29.43
C PHE A 505 5.86 11.67 -30.68
N GLY A 506 6.54 11.91 -31.81
CA GLY A 506 6.13 11.44 -33.15
C GLY A 506 5.00 12.25 -33.79
N GLY A 507 4.59 13.38 -33.17
CA GLY A 507 3.57 14.27 -33.72
C GLY A 507 3.92 15.75 -33.51
N THR A 508 3.86 16.23 -32.26
CA THR A 508 4.25 17.60 -31.89
C THR A 508 5.77 17.77 -31.91
N LEU A 509 6.50 16.73 -31.51
CA LEU A 509 7.96 16.67 -31.53
C LEU A 509 8.36 15.38 -32.25
N THR A 510 9.14 15.47 -33.32
CA THR A 510 9.64 14.33 -34.09
C THR A 510 10.99 13.83 -33.58
N ILE A 511 11.49 12.73 -34.15
CA ILE A 511 12.82 12.20 -33.81
C ILE A 511 13.90 13.16 -34.34
N GLU A 512 13.68 13.68 -35.54
CA GLU A 512 14.55 14.64 -36.22
C GLU A 512 14.63 15.95 -35.45
N ASP A 513 13.48 16.50 -35.00
CA ASP A 513 13.48 17.71 -34.15
C ASP A 513 14.32 17.50 -32.87
N ALA A 514 14.22 16.32 -32.24
CA ALA A 514 14.94 16.03 -31.02
C ALA A 514 16.46 15.94 -31.23
N PHE A 515 16.91 15.27 -32.29
CA PHE A 515 18.35 15.12 -32.56
C PHE A 515 18.96 16.33 -33.26
N ASP A 516 18.35 16.80 -34.34
CA ASP A 516 18.97 17.77 -35.26
C ASP A 516 18.77 19.22 -34.79
N GLU A 517 17.60 19.55 -34.24
CA GLU A 517 17.25 20.93 -33.87
C GLU A 517 17.46 21.23 -32.38
N LEU A 518 17.11 20.28 -31.49
CA LEU A 518 17.19 20.45 -30.03
C LEU A 518 18.49 19.91 -29.42
N GLY A 519 19.27 19.14 -30.17
CA GLY A 519 20.60 18.67 -29.77
C GLY A 519 20.59 17.66 -28.62
N PHE A 520 19.57 16.81 -28.50
CA PHE A 520 19.59 15.68 -27.58
C PHE A 520 20.59 14.62 -28.05
N ASP A 521 21.34 14.00 -27.13
CA ASP A 521 22.26 12.90 -27.45
C ASP A 521 21.54 11.55 -27.51
N HIS A 522 20.47 11.39 -26.74
CA HIS A 522 19.70 10.16 -26.64
C HIS A 522 18.21 10.43 -26.46
N ILE A 523 17.39 9.48 -26.94
CA ILE A 523 15.96 9.43 -26.70
C ILE A 523 15.63 8.12 -26.00
N ALA A 524 14.98 8.21 -24.84
CA ALA A 524 14.47 7.06 -24.11
C ALA A 524 12.95 7.01 -24.22
N ILE A 525 12.43 5.92 -24.79
CA ILE A 525 10.99 5.73 -24.99
C ILE A 525 10.40 4.95 -23.82
N ALA A 526 9.62 5.63 -22.98
CA ALA A 526 8.88 5.10 -21.83
C ALA A 526 7.37 5.42 -21.94
N ALA A 527 6.84 5.46 -23.16
CA ALA A 527 5.47 5.90 -23.47
C ALA A 527 4.36 4.91 -23.03
N GLY A 528 4.73 3.73 -22.53
CA GLY A 528 3.79 2.69 -22.08
C GLY A 528 3.04 2.00 -23.22
N ALA A 529 2.00 1.24 -22.87
CA ALA A 529 1.18 0.46 -23.80
C ALA A 529 -0.26 0.98 -23.86
N GLY A 530 -0.45 2.21 -24.31
CA GLY A 530 -1.75 2.91 -24.29
C GLY A 530 -2.76 2.49 -25.36
N THR A 531 -2.43 1.55 -26.26
CA THR A 531 -3.36 1.15 -27.33
C THR A 531 -4.46 0.23 -26.79
N PRO A 532 -5.76 0.57 -26.94
CA PRO A 532 -6.85 -0.27 -26.46
C PRO A 532 -6.92 -1.60 -27.21
N THR A 533 -7.23 -2.68 -26.49
CA THR A 533 -7.58 -3.95 -27.13
C THR A 533 -9.00 -3.89 -27.66
N ILE A 534 -9.17 -4.10 -28.97
CA ILE A 534 -10.49 -4.16 -29.60
C ILE A 534 -11.04 -5.59 -29.51
N VAL A 535 -12.15 -5.74 -28.80
CA VAL A 535 -12.90 -7.01 -28.72
C VAL A 535 -13.57 -7.27 -30.07
N ARG A 536 -13.33 -8.46 -30.64
CA ARG A 536 -13.93 -8.88 -31.90
C ARG A 536 -15.39 -9.26 -31.66
N MET A 537 -16.30 -8.36 -32.02
CA MET A 537 -17.74 -8.59 -32.06
C MET A 537 -18.38 -7.70 -33.12
N LYS A 538 -19.55 -8.09 -33.62
CA LYS A 538 -20.33 -7.27 -34.55
C LYS A 538 -20.83 -6.01 -33.84
N ASN A 539 -20.78 -4.88 -34.53
CA ASN A 539 -21.17 -3.55 -34.03
C ASN A 539 -20.34 -3.05 -32.81
N ASN A 540 -19.05 -3.41 -32.70
CA ASN A 540 -18.22 -3.02 -31.54
C ASN A 540 -17.95 -1.51 -31.36
N LEU A 541 -18.37 -0.68 -32.33
CA LEU A 541 -18.25 0.78 -32.34
C LEU A 541 -19.62 1.49 -32.30
N ILE A 542 -20.72 0.75 -32.02
CA ILE A 542 -22.04 1.35 -31.87
C ILE A 542 -22.07 2.35 -30.69
N ARG A 543 -22.95 3.35 -30.76
CA ARG A 543 -23.14 4.34 -29.68
C ARG A 543 -23.42 3.62 -28.35
N GLY A 544 -22.78 4.08 -27.29
CA GLY A 544 -22.84 3.48 -25.95
C GLY A 544 -21.75 2.46 -25.63
N ILE A 545 -20.97 2.00 -26.62
CA ILE A 545 -19.79 1.16 -26.37
C ILE A 545 -18.54 2.04 -26.27
N ARG A 546 -17.76 1.86 -25.21
CA ARG A 546 -16.47 2.53 -24.99
C ARG A 546 -15.38 1.50 -24.69
N LYS A 547 -14.12 1.84 -24.98
CA LYS A 547 -12.99 1.03 -24.52
C LYS A 547 -12.69 1.41 -23.07
N ALA A 548 -12.29 0.41 -22.28
CA ALA A 548 -12.09 0.59 -20.84
C ALA A 548 -10.99 1.63 -20.52
N SER A 549 -9.89 1.63 -21.28
CA SER A 549 -8.85 2.65 -21.19
C SER A 549 -9.41 4.05 -21.41
N ASP A 550 -10.23 4.23 -22.45
CA ASP A 550 -10.78 5.53 -22.82
C ASP A 550 -11.78 6.02 -21.77
N PHE A 551 -12.58 5.11 -21.21
CA PHE A 551 -13.49 5.42 -20.10
C PHE A 551 -12.73 5.87 -18.85
N LEU A 552 -11.75 5.09 -18.40
CA LEU A 552 -10.97 5.41 -17.20
C LEU A 552 -10.19 6.71 -17.39
N MET A 553 -9.50 6.87 -18.54
CA MET A 553 -8.78 8.10 -18.86
C MET A 553 -9.72 9.31 -18.91
N ALA A 554 -10.87 9.21 -19.57
CA ALA A 554 -11.83 10.30 -19.63
C ALA A 554 -12.35 10.66 -18.24
N LEU A 555 -12.75 9.67 -17.44
CA LEU A 555 -13.26 9.88 -16.09
C LEU A 555 -12.20 10.54 -15.19
N GLN A 556 -11.00 9.97 -15.17
CA GLN A 556 -9.92 10.35 -14.26
C GLN A 556 -9.22 11.64 -14.68
N LEU A 557 -8.96 11.89 -15.97
CA LEU A 557 -8.20 13.07 -16.42
C LEU A 557 -9.09 14.30 -16.67
N THR A 558 -10.37 14.13 -17.01
CA THR A 558 -11.28 15.28 -17.12
C THR A 558 -11.95 15.62 -15.79
N GLY A 559 -11.84 14.73 -14.80
CA GLY A 559 -12.50 14.87 -13.50
C GLY A 559 -14.01 14.93 -13.64
N ALA A 560 -14.60 14.13 -14.54
CA ALA A 560 -16.04 14.16 -14.79
C ALA A 560 -16.88 13.89 -13.52
N PHE A 561 -16.30 13.13 -12.58
CA PHE A 561 -16.86 12.86 -11.25
C PHE A 561 -16.85 14.06 -10.30
N LYS A 562 -16.05 15.10 -10.58
CA LYS A 562 -15.99 16.27 -9.70
C LYS A 562 -17.25 17.12 -9.83
N LYS A 563 -17.75 17.62 -8.70
CA LYS A 563 -18.95 18.48 -8.65
C LYS A 563 -18.78 19.72 -9.52
N ALA A 564 -17.65 20.41 -9.39
CA ALA A 564 -17.36 21.64 -10.13
C ALA A 564 -16.94 21.42 -11.60
N SER A 565 -16.70 20.18 -12.04
CA SER A 565 -16.25 19.93 -13.42
C SER A 565 -17.38 20.13 -14.43
N MET A 566 -17.11 20.82 -15.54
CA MET A 566 -18.04 20.90 -16.67
C MET A 566 -17.99 19.66 -17.56
N ALA A 567 -16.97 18.82 -17.42
CA ALA A 567 -16.88 17.57 -18.17
C ALA A 567 -18.05 16.64 -17.80
N ASN A 568 -18.65 16.04 -18.81
CA ASN A 568 -19.70 15.04 -18.67
C ASN A 568 -19.29 13.77 -19.43
N LEU A 569 -19.29 12.63 -18.74
CA LEU A 569 -18.98 11.32 -19.31
C LEU A 569 -20.23 10.46 -19.28
N GLN A 570 -21.22 10.75 -20.12
CA GLN A 570 -22.51 10.06 -20.07
C GLN A 570 -22.37 8.53 -20.09
N VAL A 571 -22.86 7.90 -19.03
CA VAL A 571 -23.10 6.46 -18.88
C VAL A 571 -24.57 6.20 -18.51
N ARG A 572 -25.08 5.03 -18.87
CA ARG A 572 -26.45 4.55 -18.57
C ARG A 572 -26.38 3.15 -17.95
N LEU A 573 -27.45 2.74 -17.27
CA LEU A 573 -27.59 1.40 -16.69
C LEU A 573 -28.72 0.62 -17.39
N PRO A 574 -28.66 -0.73 -17.46
CA PRO A 574 -27.57 -1.59 -16.98
C PRO A 574 -26.28 -1.44 -17.80
N ALA A 575 -25.13 -1.74 -17.18
CA ALA A 575 -23.82 -1.67 -17.83
C ALA A 575 -23.08 -3.02 -17.79
N ILE A 576 -22.35 -3.32 -18.87
CA ILE A 576 -21.54 -4.53 -19.00
C ILE A 576 -20.09 -4.15 -19.31
N VAL A 577 -19.15 -4.69 -18.53
CA VAL A 577 -17.71 -4.54 -18.71
C VAL A 577 -17.13 -5.87 -19.18
N ILE A 578 -16.56 -5.90 -20.37
CA ILE A 578 -16.01 -7.13 -20.96
C ILE A 578 -14.53 -7.27 -20.58
N GLY A 579 -14.18 -8.31 -19.83
CA GLY A 579 -12.80 -8.61 -19.43
C GLY A 579 -12.69 -9.32 -18.08
N GLY A 580 -11.47 -9.73 -17.72
CA GLY A 580 -11.20 -10.41 -16.44
C GLY A 580 -9.89 -9.99 -15.78
N GLY A 581 -9.27 -8.90 -16.25
CA GLY A 581 -8.09 -8.31 -15.64
C GLY A 581 -8.45 -7.12 -14.74
N LEU A 582 -7.43 -6.50 -14.12
CA LEU A 582 -7.62 -5.32 -13.26
C LEU A 582 -8.36 -4.18 -13.96
N THR A 583 -8.07 -3.91 -15.23
CA THR A 583 -8.78 -2.86 -15.99
C THR A 583 -10.30 -3.07 -16.02
N ALA A 584 -10.78 -4.32 -16.07
CA ALA A 584 -12.21 -4.61 -16.04
C ALA A 584 -12.81 -4.35 -14.64
N ILE A 585 -12.09 -4.74 -13.59
CA ILE A 585 -12.46 -4.50 -12.19
C ILE A 585 -12.53 -2.99 -11.89
N ASP A 586 -11.48 -2.26 -12.24
CA ASP A 586 -11.39 -0.81 -12.09
C ASP A 586 -12.51 -0.11 -12.88
N THR A 587 -12.75 -0.51 -14.14
CA THR A 587 -13.85 0.06 -14.95
C THR A 587 -15.22 -0.18 -14.31
N ALA A 588 -15.48 -1.39 -13.80
CA ALA A 588 -16.78 -1.71 -13.21
C ALA A 588 -17.04 -0.96 -11.91
N THR A 589 -16.06 -0.90 -11.01
CA THR A 589 -16.14 -0.17 -9.73
C THR A 589 -16.26 1.33 -9.94
N GLU A 590 -15.51 1.91 -10.88
CA GLU A 590 -15.59 3.33 -11.22
C GLU A 590 -16.91 3.67 -11.89
N LEU A 591 -17.43 2.83 -12.80
CA LEU A 591 -18.72 3.06 -13.43
C LEU A 591 -19.87 2.98 -12.43
N PHE A 592 -19.84 2.01 -11.50
CA PHE A 592 -20.80 1.93 -10.41
C PHE A 592 -20.78 3.20 -9.55
N ALA A 593 -19.59 3.65 -9.12
CA ALA A 593 -19.45 4.84 -8.28
C ALA A 593 -19.79 6.15 -9.01
N TYR A 594 -19.53 6.21 -10.32
CA TYR A 594 -19.79 7.39 -11.13
C TYR A 594 -21.27 7.64 -11.38
N TYR A 595 -22.07 6.58 -11.58
CA TYR A 595 -23.47 6.74 -11.99
C TYR A 595 -24.30 7.59 -11.00
N PRO A 596 -24.29 7.33 -9.67
CA PRO A 596 -24.96 8.19 -8.69
C PRO A 596 -24.52 9.66 -8.77
N VAL A 597 -23.22 9.90 -8.91
CA VAL A 597 -22.64 11.25 -9.01
C VAL A 597 -23.10 11.97 -10.27
N GLN A 598 -23.16 11.26 -11.40
CA GLN A 598 -23.63 11.81 -12.67
C GLN A 598 -25.09 12.26 -12.58
N VAL A 599 -25.99 11.37 -12.13
CA VAL A 599 -27.43 11.67 -12.12
C VAL A 599 -27.79 12.75 -11.09
N GLU A 600 -27.11 12.77 -9.94
CA GLU A 600 -27.26 13.83 -8.94
C GLU A 600 -26.80 15.19 -9.48
N LYS A 601 -25.64 15.24 -10.15
CA LYS A 601 -25.12 16.45 -10.78
C LYS A 601 -26.03 16.96 -11.91
N ILE A 602 -26.64 16.06 -12.67
CA ILE A 602 -27.60 16.42 -13.72
C ILE A 602 -28.88 16.99 -13.11
N LEU A 603 -29.41 16.35 -12.06
CA LEU A 603 -30.59 16.85 -11.34
C LEU A 603 -30.35 18.25 -10.78
N GLU A 604 -29.23 18.47 -10.07
CA GLU A 604 -28.88 19.78 -9.51
C GLU A 604 -28.81 20.88 -10.60
N ARG A 605 -28.19 20.57 -11.75
CA ARG A 605 -28.08 21.51 -12.88
C ARG A 605 -29.43 21.77 -13.54
N TYR A 606 -30.24 20.73 -13.75
CA TYR A 606 -31.57 20.86 -14.33
C TYR A 606 -32.48 21.71 -13.47
N GLU A 607 -32.51 21.48 -12.15
CA GLU A 607 -33.33 22.27 -11.21
C GLU A 607 -32.87 23.73 -11.18
N SER A 608 -31.56 23.99 -11.17
CA SER A 608 -31.00 25.34 -11.23
C SER A 608 -31.40 26.07 -12.51
N MET A 609 -31.16 25.45 -13.68
CA MET A 609 -31.52 26.03 -14.97
C MET A 609 -33.03 26.21 -15.14
N SER A 610 -33.83 25.27 -14.63
CA SER A 610 -35.29 25.37 -14.69
C SER A 610 -35.82 26.49 -13.81
N GLY A 611 -35.16 26.76 -12.67
CA GLY A 611 -35.46 27.92 -11.83
C GLY A 611 -35.19 29.25 -12.53
N ASP A 612 -34.09 29.34 -13.29
CA ASP A 612 -33.68 30.56 -13.98
C ASP A 612 -34.42 30.81 -15.31
N PHE A 613 -34.69 29.74 -16.08
CA PHE A 613 -35.17 29.84 -17.46
C PHE A 613 -36.55 29.20 -17.72
N GLY A 614 -37.09 28.45 -16.76
CA GLY A 614 -38.32 27.66 -16.90
C GLY A 614 -38.09 26.29 -17.57
N GLU A 615 -38.80 25.27 -17.10
CA GLU A 615 -38.64 23.88 -17.55
C GLU A 615 -38.87 23.71 -19.06
N ASP A 616 -39.93 24.31 -19.61
CA ASP A 616 -40.26 24.22 -21.05
C ASP A 616 -39.12 24.75 -21.93
N SER A 617 -38.47 25.84 -21.49
CA SER A 617 -37.34 26.46 -22.19
C SER A 617 -36.10 25.56 -22.17
N VAL A 618 -35.77 25.00 -21.00
CA VAL A 618 -34.64 24.07 -20.85
C VAL A 618 -34.88 22.80 -21.69
N ARG A 619 -36.10 22.27 -21.66
CA ARG A 619 -36.47 21.05 -22.40
C ARG A 619 -36.52 21.26 -23.91
N ALA A 620 -36.94 22.43 -24.40
CA ALA A 620 -37.03 22.68 -25.85
C ALA A 620 -35.71 22.49 -26.61
N ALA A 621 -34.56 22.50 -25.92
CA ALA A 621 -33.24 22.28 -26.52
C ALA A 621 -32.89 20.81 -26.80
N TYR A 622 -33.61 19.86 -26.21
CA TYR A 622 -33.29 18.43 -26.29
C TYR A 622 -34.17 17.71 -27.32
N ASP A 623 -33.57 16.78 -28.06
CA ASP A 623 -34.30 15.90 -28.96
C ASP A 623 -35.06 14.78 -28.22
N ARG A 624 -35.77 13.91 -28.96
CA ARG A 624 -36.56 12.83 -28.37
C ARG A 624 -35.72 11.83 -27.58
N GLU A 625 -34.53 11.48 -28.05
CA GLU A 625 -33.63 10.55 -27.36
C GLU A 625 -33.11 11.20 -26.08
N GLU A 626 -32.68 12.46 -26.17
CA GLU A 626 -32.11 13.19 -25.06
C GLU A 626 -33.16 13.48 -23.96
N GLN A 627 -34.41 13.75 -24.32
CA GLN A 627 -35.51 13.88 -23.37
C GLN A 627 -35.72 12.60 -22.56
N GLN A 628 -35.69 11.44 -23.21
CA GLN A 628 -35.84 10.14 -22.53
C GLN A 628 -34.69 9.88 -21.55
N ILE A 629 -33.46 10.21 -21.96
CA ILE A 629 -32.28 10.07 -21.10
C ILE A 629 -32.33 11.06 -19.93
N LEU A 630 -32.76 12.30 -20.18
CA LEU A 630 -32.93 13.31 -19.14
C LEU A 630 -33.96 12.84 -18.11
N ASP A 631 -35.12 12.35 -18.53
CA ASP A 631 -36.16 11.86 -17.62
C ASP A 631 -35.66 10.68 -16.76
N GLU A 632 -34.96 9.70 -17.36
CA GLU A 632 -34.30 8.62 -16.64
C GLU A 632 -33.34 9.17 -15.57
N PHE A 633 -32.47 10.11 -15.94
CA PHE A 633 -31.48 10.67 -15.02
C PHE A 633 -32.11 11.54 -13.92
N LEU A 634 -33.18 12.27 -14.21
CA LEU A 634 -33.89 13.05 -13.20
C LEU A 634 -34.61 12.14 -12.19
N GLU A 635 -35.22 11.06 -12.67
CA GLU A 635 -35.82 10.04 -11.79
C GLU A 635 -34.77 9.43 -10.87
N HIS A 636 -33.67 8.94 -11.45
CA HIS A 636 -32.60 8.31 -10.67
C HIS A 636 -31.90 9.31 -9.75
N GLY A 637 -31.67 10.54 -10.19
CA GLY A 637 -31.09 11.60 -9.38
C GLY A 637 -31.93 11.91 -8.14
N ARG A 638 -33.26 11.91 -8.25
CA ARG A 638 -34.17 12.11 -7.10
C ARG A 638 -34.09 10.93 -6.13
N ALA A 639 -34.00 9.71 -6.64
CA ALA A 639 -33.83 8.51 -5.81
C ALA A 639 -32.49 8.52 -5.05
N ILE A 640 -31.40 8.93 -5.71
CA ILE A 640 -30.07 9.11 -5.06
C ILE A 640 -30.15 10.17 -3.96
N ARG A 641 -30.75 11.33 -4.24
CA ARG A 641 -30.93 12.39 -3.23
C ARG A 641 -31.74 11.91 -2.03
N ALA A 642 -32.84 11.19 -2.27
CA ALA A 642 -33.67 10.63 -1.21
C ALA A 642 -32.89 9.61 -0.34
N GLU A 643 -32.03 8.79 -0.95
CA GLU A 643 -31.17 7.87 -0.21
C GLU A 643 -30.14 8.61 0.65
N ARG A 644 -29.54 9.70 0.13
CA ARG A 644 -28.64 10.54 0.93
C ARG A 644 -29.36 11.17 2.12
N GLU A 645 -30.56 11.71 1.93
CA GLU A 645 -31.38 12.30 2.98
C GLU A 645 -31.75 11.26 4.05
N ARG A 646 -32.16 10.06 3.63
CA ARG A 646 -32.45 8.92 4.52
C ARG A 646 -31.23 8.52 5.33
N ALA A 647 -30.08 8.34 4.68
CA ALA A 647 -28.83 7.95 5.35
C ALA A 647 -28.36 9.00 6.35
N ALA A 648 -28.46 10.29 6.00
CA ALA A 648 -28.15 11.40 6.89
C ALA A 648 -29.07 11.42 8.11
N ALA A 649 -30.38 11.21 7.93
CA ALA A 649 -31.35 11.13 9.02
C ALA A 649 -31.08 9.93 9.97
N ALA A 650 -30.52 8.84 9.44
CA ALA A 650 -30.14 7.65 10.21
C ALA A 650 -28.70 7.69 10.77
N GLY A 651 -27.90 8.70 10.42
CA GLY A 651 -26.49 8.80 10.86
C GLY A 651 -25.58 7.74 10.25
N GLU A 652 -25.88 7.25 9.05
CA GLU A 652 -25.11 6.22 8.35
C GLU A 652 -24.65 6.65 6.95
N LYS A 653 -23.84 5.81 6.29
CA LYS A 653 -23.44 6.03 4.89
C LYS A 653 -24.59 5.64 3.95
N PRO A 654 -24.79 6.40 2.84
CA PRO A 654 -25.78 6.06 1.83
C PRO A 654 -25.48 4.69 1.19
N ASP A 655 -26.53 3.94 0.89
CA ASP A 655 -26.49 2.62 0.30
C ASP A 655 -27.05 2.64 -1.12
N PHE A 656 -26.17 2.80 -2.10
CA PHE A 656 -26.58 2.88 -3.50
C PHE A 656 -26.71 1.50 -4.17
N ILE A 657 -26.30 0.41 -3.51
CA ILE A 657 -26.31 -0.93 -4.11
C ILE A 657 -27.72 -1.37 -4.49
N PRO A 658 -28.76 -1.23 -3.64
CA PRO A 658 -30.13 -1.59 -4.01
C PRO A 658 -30.64 -0.78 -5.21
N LEU A 659 -30.35 0.52 -5.27
CA LEU A 659 -30.79 1.41 -6.34
C LEU A 659 -30.14 1.04 -7.68
N VAL A 660 -28.79 0.97 -7.70
CA VAL A 660 -28.04 0.65 -8.91
C VAL A 660 -28.40 -0.73 -9.44
N ARG A 661 -28.60 -1.72 -8.56
CA ARG A 661 -29.09 -3.06 -8.97
C ARG A 661 -30.54 -3.05 -9.43
N GLY A 662 -31.38 -2.21 -8.85
CA GLY A 662 -32.76 -1.99 -9.32
C GLY A 662 -32.82 -1.46 -10.75
N TRP A 663 -31.81 -0.70 -11.18
CA TRP A 663 -31.61 -0.23 -12.56
C TRP A 663 -30.82 -1.21 -13.43
N GLY A 664 -30.67 -2.46 -12.99
CA GLY A 664 -30.00 -3.55 -13.71
C GLY A 664 -28.50 -3.71 -13.40
N GLY A 665 -27.89 -2.76 -12.70
CA GLY A 665 -26.55 -2.88 -12.14
C GLY A 665 -25.39 -2.86 -13.13
N VAL A 666 -24.21 -3.22 -12.63
CA VAL A 666 -22.96 -3.31 -13.39
C VAL A 666 -22.46 -4.74 -13.35
N SER A 667 -22.21 -5.32 -14.52
CA SER A 667 -21.74 -6.70 -14.65
C SER A 667 -20.39 -6.77 -15.33
N ILE A 668 -19.45 -7.53 -14.76
CA ILE A 668 -18.24 -7.97 -15.45
C ILE A 668 -18.58 -9.24 -16.21
N ALA A 669 -18.41 -9.24 -17.54
CA ALA A 669 -18.56 -10.42 -18.39
C ALA A 669 -17.18 -10.96 -18.77
N TYR A 670 -16.90 -12.21 -18.41
CA TYR A 670 -15.64 -12.87 -18.73
C TYR A 670 -15.86 -14.19 -19.47
N ARG A 671 -15.04 -14.44 -20.49
CA ARG A 671 -15.16 -15.61 -21.38
C ARG A 671 -14.77 -16.95 -20.75
N LYS A 672 -14.29 -16.96 -19.51
CA LYS A 672 -13.94 -18.17 -18.75
C LYS A 672 -14.54 -18.05 -17.34
N SER A 673 -14.13 -18.95 -16.45
CA SER A 673 -14.41 -18.82 -15.02
C SER A 673 -13.66 -17.62 -14.40
N MET A 674 -14.15 -17.12 -13.28
CA MET A 674 -13.50 -16.14 -12.41
C MET A 674 -12.15 -16.67 -11.95
N LEU A 675 -12.03 -17.97 -11.63
CA LEU A 675 -10.77 -18.62 -11.23
C LEU A 675 -9.69 -18.55 -12.32
N ASP A 676 -10.11 -18.53 -13.59
CA ASP A 676 -9.23 -18.38 -14.74
C ASP A 676 -8.87 -16.92 -15.07
N SER A 677 -9.53 -15.97 -14.41
CA SER A 677 -9.32 -14.55 -14.68
C SER A 677 -7.95 -14.08 -14.16
N PRO A 678 -7.24 -13.23 -14.91
CA PRO A 678 -6.00 -12.63 -14.43
C PRO A 678 -6.18 -11.86 -13.11
N ALA A 679 -7.33 -11.21 -12.91
CA ALA A 679 -7.63 -10.52 -11.66
C ALA A 679 -7.67 -11.49 -10.48
N TYR A 680 -8.37 -12.64 -10.59
CA TYR A 680 -8.37 -13.64 -9.52
C TYR A 680 -6.96 -14.18 -9.25
N ARG A 681 -6.22 -14.55 -10.30
CA ARG A 681 -4.89 -15.16 -10.10
C ARG A 681 -3.89 -14.18 -9.51
N LEU A 682 -3.85 -12.94 -10.00
CA LEU A 682 -2.80 -11.98 -9.65
C LEU A 682 -3.20 -11.02 -8.52
N ASN A 683 -4.48 -10.74 -8.35
CA ASN A 683 -5.02 -9.67 -7.49
C ASN A 683 -6.46 -10.00 -7.01
N HIS A 684 -6.67 -11.19 -6.45
CA HIS A 684 -7.99 -11.66 -6.00
C HIS A 684 -8.65 -10.68 -5.02
N GLU A 685 -7.87 -9.92 -4.26
CA GLU A 685 -8.35 -8.89 -3.34
C GLU A 685 -9.19 -7.83 -4.06
N GLU A 686 -8.85 -7.47 -5.30
CA GLU A 686 -9.62 -6.50 -6.10
C GLU A 686 -10.93 -7.11 -6.62
N VAL A 687 -10.96 -8.43 -6.86
CA VAL A 687 -12.20 -9.15 -7.16
C VAL A 687 -13.13 -9.12 -5.95
N ILE A 688 -12.61 -9.40 -4.75
CA ILE A 688 -13.37 -9.31 -3.50
C ILE A 688 -13.97 -7.91 -3.35
N LYS A 689 -13.15 -6.86 -3.48
CA LYS A 689 -13.62 -5.46 -3.34
C LYS A 689 -14.69 -5.09 -4.37
N SER A 690 -14.60 -5.58 -5.59
CA SER A 690 -15.65 -5.34 -6.60
C SER A 690 -16.99 -5.97 -6.22
N LEU A 691 -16.98 -7.19 -5.67
CA LEU A 691 -18.18 -7.89 -5.22
C LEU A 691 -18.78 -7.25 -3.96
N GLU A 692 -17.92 -6.75 -3.05
CA GLU A 692 -18.34 -5.94 -1.90
C GLU A 692 -19.09 -4.67 -2.36
N GLU A 693 -18.77 -4.09 -3.52
CA GLU A 693 -19.49 -2.92 -4.08
C GLU A 693 -20.77 -3.28 -4.83
N GLY A 694 -21.15 -4.57 -4.87
CA GLY A 694 -22.40 -5.01 -5.48
C GLY A 694 -22.32 -5.28 -6.97
N ILE A 695 -21.12 -5.27 -7.57
CA ILE A 695 -20.89 -5.64 -8.98
C ILE A 695 -21.20 -7.12 -9.19
N PHE A 696 -21.82 -7.44 -10.33
CA PHE A 696 -22.05 -8.81 -10.75
C PHE A 696 -20.86 -9.36 -11.53
N TYR A 697 -20.57 -10.65 -11.39
CA TYR A 697 -19.56 -11.34 -12.19
C TYR A 697 -20.23 -12.45 -12.99
N ALA A 698 -20.28 -12.27 -14.31
CA ALA A 698 -20.87 -13.21 -15.25
C ALA A 698 -19.75 -13.98 -15.96
N GLU A 699 -19.64 -15.27 -15.65
CA GLU A 699 -18.62 -16.17 -16.17
C GLU A 699 -19.07 -16.83 -17.48
N ASN A 700 -18.09 -17.33 -18.25
CA ASN A 700 -18.32 -18.15 -19.43
C ASN A 700 -19.10 -17.45 -20.55
N LEU A 701 -18.90 -16.15 -20.74
CA LEU A 701 -19.57 -15.35 -21.76
C LEU A 701 -18.57 -14.73 -22.74
N SER A 702 -18.64 -15.12 -24.01
CA SER A 702 -17.84 -14.53 -25.09
C SER A 702 -18.73 -13.65 -25.97
N PRO A 703 -18.44 -12.35 -26.14
CA PRO A 703 -19.32 -11.43 -26.86
C PRO A 703 -19.33 -11.69 -28.37
N VAL A 704 -20.53 -11.65 -28.98
CA VAL A 704 -20.75 -11.93 -30.40
C VAL A 704 -21.22 -10.69 -31.16
N GLU A 705 -22.25 -10.01 -30.64
CA GLU A 705 -22.88 -8.87 -31.31
C GLU A 705 -23.47 -7.87 -30.31
N ALA A 706 -23.31 -6.58 -30.61
CA ALA A 706 -24.08 -5.52 -29.96
C ALA A 706 -25.32 -5.16 -30.78
N LEU A 707 -26.48 -5.20 -30.13
CA LEU A 707 -27.77 -4.89 -30.75
C LEU A 707 -28.14 -3.43 -30.53
N ALA A 708 -28.58 -2.78 -31.61
CA ALA A 708 -29.03 -1.39 -31.61
C ALA A 708 -30.48 -1.26 -31.11
N ASP A 709 -30.79 -0.14 -30.47
CA ASP A 709 -32.14 0.40 -30.37
C ASP A 709 -32.53 1.24 -31.59
N ASP A 710 -33.69 1.88 -31.50
CA ASP A 710 -34.27 2.71 -32.56
C ASP A 710 -33.46 4.00 -32.81
N PHE A 711 -32.54 4.38 -31.90
CA PHE A 711 -31.65 5.54 -32.02
C PHE A 711 -30.21 5.15 -32.39
N GLY A 712 -29.95 3.86 -32.65
CA GLY A 712 -28.62 3.36 -32.95
C GLY A 712 -27.68 3.29 -31.73
N HIS A 713 -28.23 3.33 -30.52
CA HIS A 713 -27.52 3.09 -29.27
C HIS A 713 -27.54 1.60 -28.91
N VAL A 714 -26.52 1.10 -28.21
CA VAL A 714 -26.54 -0.27 -27.70
C VAL A 714 -27.68 -0.44 -26.70
N ARG A 715 -28.52 -1.47 -26.91
CA ARG A 715 -29.57 -1.89 -25.98
C ARG A 715 -29.33 -3.26 -25.34
N ALA A 716 -28.57 -4.12 -26.02
CA ALA A 716 -28.28 -5.48 -25.56
C ALA A 716 -26.98 -6.01 -26.19
N LEU A 717 -26.35 -6.97 -25.51
CA LEU A 717 -25.22 -7.73 -26.01
C LEU A 717 -25.60 -9.21 -26.14
N LEU A 718 -25.29 -9.81 -27.28
CA LEU A 718 -25.36 -11.25 -27.48
C LEU A 718 -24.02 -11.88 -27.12
N PHE A 719 -24.07 -12.95 -26.34
CA PHE A 719 -22.92 -13.73 -25.92
C PHE A 719 -23.07 -15.17 -26.36
N GLU A 720 -21.97 -15.77 -26.79
CA GLU A 720 -21.79 -17.20 -26.91
C GLU A 720 -21.38 -17.75 -25.55
N LYS A 721 -22.09 -18.76 -25.08
CA LYS A 721 -21.73 -19.42 -23.82
C LYS A 721 -20.49 -20.27 -24.04
N GLN A 722 -19.57 -20.22 -23.08
CA GLN A 722 -18.32 -20.95 -23.13
C GLN A 722 -18.41 -22.19 -22.25
N ILE A 723 -17.88 -23.31 -22.74
CA ILE A 723 -17.78 -24.57 -22.00
C ILE A 723 -16.34 -25.08 -22.03
N VAL A 724 -16.00 -25.93 -21.06
CA VAL A 724 -14.70 -26.61 -21.05
C VAL A 724 -14.88 -28.01 -21.62
N GLU A 725 -14.26 -28.26 -22.77
CA GLU A 725 -14.16 -29.59 -23.39
C GLU A 725 -12.68 -29.94 -23.57
N ASP A 726 -12.28 -31.15 -23.16
CA ASP A 726 -10.88 -31.62 -23.23
C ASP A 726 -9.86 -30.66 -22.59
N GLY A 727 -10.27 -29.98 -21.51
CA GLY A 727 -9.44 -28.99 -20.81
C GLY A 727 -9.26 -27.67 -21.57
N ARG A 728 -10.01 -27.45 -22.66
CA ARG A 728 -9.98 -26.21 -23.45
C ARG A 728 -11.34 -25.53 -23.44
N TRP A 729 -11.30 -24.20 -23.36
CA TRP A 729 -12.49 -23.37 -23.50
C TRP A 729 -12.94 -23.35 -24.97
N LYS A 730 -14.22 -23.64 -25.21
CA LYS A 730 -14.86 -23.64 -26.52
C LYS A 730 -16.24 -22.99 -26.45
N ASP A 731 -16.72 -22.56 -27.60
CA ASP A 731 -18.11 -22.15 -27.81
C ASP A 731 -19.05 -23.33 -27.55
N SER A 732 -20.21 -23.06 -26.94
CA SER A 732 -21.18 -24.10 -26.58
C SER A 732 -22.05 -24.55 -27.75
N GLY A 733 -22.13 -23.75 -28.81
CA GLY A 733 -22.84 -24.05 -30.06
C GLY A 733 -24.15 -23.28 -30.19
#